data_AF-A0A6G0IVT7-F1
#
_entry.id   AF-A0A6G0IVT7-F1
#
_cell.length_a   1.000
_cell.length_b   1.000
_cell.length_c   1.000
_cell.angle_alpha   90.00
_cell.angle_beta   90.00
_cell.angle_gamma   90.00
#
_symmetry.space_group_name_H-M   'P 1'
#
loop_
_entity.id
_entity.type
_entity.pdbx_description
1 polymer ?
#
loop_
_entity_poly.entity_id
_entity_poly.type
_entity_poly.pdbx_seq_one_letter_code
_entity_poly.pdbx_strand_id
1 'polypeptide(L)'
;MMDRDSAVLQGAFLLADQLCLPSSLSSLQKADWSRVGRPVLEALGEICRLGAHPTTTTISWTKKVICVVWLKLLCRETGEDLETGWRENPFFPLQNGLPDVNSAVLLEVVKSTAAAQTFAHFLLCLPQSQICAELERLVQHVRSSSTAEDDVRLLLEVWWELWKGRDEQKAEEGESIEAMFARQYTRLQSSSVPPQAAKRLKLDPSELKASSPTSDVLHILLHALKDIKDHITTTELCLQALSVSLDALYTSCLIDQAVALPPKEKIRVLSVIVSIRERNDEKLSPELIQEAVRDLHASHTPSQFRYSRMKLGEALKNITELARFWQSSELLKVCDSTNPSYSAFRLEQSVRRVLAALQKVPEAMTETDDQEAEKDTLRGLLESLALPVTESTPEVSASVTAIIISHRLDDYQNFAALFASEESWAACEQHWMDCLEKNQAAFQQCDTLIRLTSTLMLKLQSESADVSHCKKLMKVITDIFSALSLKDKNTALAAMLRLSSRGFFGRCVPSAVTEGFEQELSMAFNCIIQGRGGASAAVLQGNLNTAASLVARVAFQNPEAALRSCCHSAIFNKGAFSLMAKILQQLPGLRGEEESIDEGNDALSGGSLLCRCLQEIINTKALSANEKEQFLKYVGLLMTPVMTGEGEGRRRSFLQPQEVVNIFVLPNLSTTGQSSFDIELSLQLLHTALSVDVQEPDGSPHWVLDCSPFPLLYVLAQFHSQTLSCWEQPPDGAVYHWSMDLKELLVSVLTTLGNVVGAEVAAVPSSWSRALFWLYKKMEDLDWTVRFHLKAVWGEHFKNEVPSSLLAVCDLPEQEWSSLDLPQYGQGTGLLAWMECCSISDSLQSTMLSRLSLDQRQLDHVSMFSKGLLVALAQILPWCSISQWTRLLRALRELITSGRLHVPFSLEYVDYLPLLDLRRFSCELRLSVLLLRVLQLLCGSSCSDWLSADGWAHVGRLYSHAVREMINSVRDKLPLPSSGALTSPKTPASKDSDPSCTSITSPKMSKDSQKDLNQADGSQVEEEVGTVPSQEVLFVLSQLFCHVQHIQVMMPGGQCEPLFLSSLEILSHYEAIMAAFPDSSSPLESDNTRHFFSTITDNLQSQEMKSVLQQKIAQLVSKAA
;
A
#
# COMPACT_ATOMS: atom_id res chain seq x y z
N MET A 1 -51.16 -2.30 -30.41
CA MET A 1 -51.47 -3.52 -31.20
C MET A 1 -51.51 -4.68 -30.22
N MET A 2 -52.58 -5.47 -30.24
CA MET A 2 -52.77 -6.58 -29.28
C MET A 2 -51.97 -7.80 -29.75
N ASP A 3 -51.23 -8.42 -28.83
CA ASP A 3 -50.43 -9.62 -29.08
C ASP A 3 -51.33 -10.86 -29.29
N ARG A 4 -50.89 -11.84 -30.10
CA ARG A 4 -51.67 -13.04 -30.45
C ARG A 4 -52.13 -13.79 -29.21
N ASP A 5 -51.24 -13.96 -28.25
CA ASP A 5 -51.50 -14.70 -27.01
C ASP A 5 -52.50 -13.95 -26.12
N SER A 6 -52.48 -12.61 -26.16
CA SER A 6 -53.45 -11.76 -25.45
C SER A 6 -54.87 -11.89 -26.04
N ALA A 7 -54.99 -12.07 -27.36
CA ALA A 7 -56.27 -12.28 -28.04
C ALA A 7 -56.87 -13.67 -27.75
N VAL A 8 -56.03 -14.71 -27.67
CA VAL A 8 -56.45 -16.08 -27.30
C VAL A 8 -57.04 -16.09 -25.88
N LEU A 9 -56.35 -15.45 -24.93
CA LEU A 9 -56.82 -15.34 -23.56
C LEU A 9 -58.13 -14.54 -23.45
N GLN A 10 -58.24 -13.42 -24.18
CA GLN A 10 -59.47 -12.63 -24.22
C GLN A 10 -60.66 -13.47 -24.73
N GLY A 11 -60.47 -14.21 -25.82
CA GLY A 11 -61.49 -15.11 -26.36
C GLY A 11 -61.94 -16.18 -25.37
N ALA A 12 -60.99 -16.72 -24.58
CA ALA A 12 -61.28 -17.74 -23.57
C ALA A 12 -62.16 -17.21 -22.42
N PHE A 13 -61.88 -16.00 -21.91
CA PHE A 13 -62.70 -15.39 -20.87
C PHE A 13 -64.09 -14.97 -21.39
N LEU A 14 -64.20 -14.50 -22.64
CA LEU A 14 -65.50 -14.21 -23.26
C LEU A 14 -66.34 -15.48 -23.45
N LEU A 15 -65.71 -16.59 -23.85
CA LEU A 15 -66.38 -17.88 -23.95
C LEU A 15 -66.83 -18.39 -22.57
N ALA A 16 -66.00 -18.19 -21.53
CA ALA A 16 -66.37 -18.49 -20.16
C ALA A 16 -67.59 -17.66 -19.68
N ASP A 17 -67.65 -16.36 -20.00
CA ASP A 17 -68.81 -15.52 -19.66
C ASP A 17 -70.09 -15.94 -20.39
N GLN A 18 -69.98 -16.39 -21.66
CA GLN A 18 -71.12 -16.95 -22.38
C GLN A 18 -71.64 -18.25 -21.74
N LEU A 19 -70.74 -19.10 -21.22
CA LEU A 19 -71.10 -20.32 -20.52
C LEU A 19 -71.75 -20.07 -19.14
N CYS A 20 -71.66 -18.84 -18.60
CA CYS A 20 -72.28 -18.42 -17.35
C CYS A 20 -73.75 -18.00 -17.46
N LEU A 21 -74.31 -17.82 -18.66
CA LEU A 21 -75.66 -17.26 -18.84
C LEU A 21 -76.76 -18.11 -18.15
N PRO A 22 -77.74 -17.48 -17.47
CA PRO A 22 -78.08 -16.03 -17.50
C PRO A 22 -77.28 -15.15 -16.54
N SER A 23 -76.40 -15.72 -15.72
CA SER A 23 -75.45 -14.99 -14.86
C SER A 23 -74.20 -14.52 -15.62
N SER A 24 -73.37 -13.69 -15.00
CA SER A 24 -72.06 -13.25 -15.52
C SER A 24 -70.94 -13.75 -14.61
N LEU A 25 -69.71 -13.84 -15.14
CA LEU A 25 -68.48 -14.15 -14.37
C LEU A 25 -68.32 -13.26 -13.13
N SER A 26 -68.84 -12.04 -13.16
CA SER A 26 -68.86 -11.09 -12.05
C SER A 26 -69.67 -11.55 -10.82
N SER A 27 -70.49 -12.60 -10.98
CA SER A 27 -71.39 -13.20 -9.98
C SER A 27 -71.14 -14.70 -9.75
N LEU A 28 -70.05 -15.25 -10.31
CA LEU A 28 -69.77 -16.69 -10.30
C LEU A 28 -69.57 -17.23 -8.87
N GLN A 29 -70.20 -18.36 -8.55
CA GLN A 29 -69.91 -19.10 -7.32
C GLN A 29 -68.85 -20.18 -7.56
N LYS A 30 -68.10 -20.54 -6.51
CA LYS A 30 -67.03 -21.56 -6.55
C LYS A 30 -67.46 -22.87 -7.23
N ALA A 31 -68.66 -23.37 -6.92
CA ALA A 31 -69.16 -24.64 -7.45
C ALA A 31 -69.30 -24.65 -8.99
N ASP A 32 -69.55 -23.48 -9.59
CA ASP A 32 -69.78 -23.34 -11.02
C ASP A 32 -68.48 -23.28 -11.85
N TRP A 33 -67.31 -23.12 -11.21
CA TRP A 33 -66.02 -23.03 -11.90
C TRP A 33 -65.72 -24.27 -12.75
N SER A 34 -66.08 -25.47 -12.27
CA SER A 34 -65.88 -26.73 -12.99
C SER A 34 -66.55 -26.77 -14.37
N ARG A 35 -67.63 -26.00 -14.57
CA ARG A 35 -68.38 -25.91 -15.82
C ARG A 35 -67.86 -24.82 -16.75
N VAL A 36 -67.26 -23.78 -16.18
CA VAL A 36 -66.97 -22.51 -16.87
C VAL A 36 -65.47 -22.26 -17.09
N GLY A 37 -64.61 -22.78 -16.23
CA GLY A 37 -63.16 -22.49 -16.22
C GLY A 37 -62.36 -23.20 -17.31
N ARG A 38 -62.89 -24.26 -17.93
CA ARG A 38 -62.16 -25.10 -18.89
C ARG A 38 -61.56 -24.33 -20.09
N PRO A 39 -62.29 -23.42 -20.77
CA PRO A 39 -61.72 -22.62 -21.87
C PRO A 39 -60.54 -21.76 -21.43
N VAL A 40 -60.58 -21.22 -20.20
CA VAL A 40 -59.50 -20.39 -19.64
C VAL A 40 -58.25 -21.22 -19.38
N LEU A 41 -58.41 -22.43 -18.83
CA LEU A 41 -57.29 -23.34 -18.55
C LEU A 41 -56.65 -23.90 -19.81
N GLU A 42 -57.45 -24.24 -20.83
CA GLU A 42 -56.95 -24.71 -22.13
C GLU A 42 -56.16 -23.61 -22.86
N ALA A 43 -56.65 -22.36 -22.84
CA ALA A 43 -55.94 -21.22 -23.40
C ALA A 43 -54.60 -20.93 -22.69
N LEU A 44 -54.57 -21.00 -21.36
CA LEU A 44 -53.34 -20.86 -20.59
C LEU A 44 -52.35 -21.99 -20.89
N GLY A 45 -52.84 -23.22 -21.02
CA GLY A 45 -52.03 -24.37 -21.42
C GLY A 45 -51.44 -24.24 -22.82
N GLU A 46 -52.17 -23.65 -23.77
CA GLU A 46 -51.69 -23.41 -25.14
C GLU A 46 -50.61 -22.33 -25.19
N ILE A 47 -50.83 -21.20 -24.52
CA ILE A 47 -49.87 -20.08 -24.45
C ILE A 47 -48.55 -20.53 -23.80
N CYS A 48 -48.62 -21.39 -22.77
CA CYS A 48 -47.44 -21.86 -22.06
C CYS A 48 -46.63 -22.94 -22.82
N ARG A 49 -47.23 -23.65 -23.80
CA ARG A 49 -46.56 -24.73 -24.56
C ARG A 49 -45.72 -24.26 -25.75
N LEU A 50 -45.88 -23.03 -26.23
CA LEU A 50 -45.26 -22.53 -27.47
C LEU A 50 -43.87 -21.86 -27.29
N GLY A 51 -43.35 -21.76 -26.05
CA GLY A 51 -42.07 -21.11 -25.75
C GLY A 51 -40.84 -22.04 -25.84
N ALA A 52 -39.74 -21.56 -26.43
CA ALA A 52 -38.47 -22.29 -26.58
C ALA A 52 -37.74 -22.64 -25.26
N HIS A 53 -38.20 -22.12 -24.11
CA HIS A 53 -37.76 -22.49 -22.76
C HIS A 53 -39.00 -22.66 -21.86
N PRO A 54 -39.47 -23.90 -21.63
CA PRO A 54 -40.82 -24.17 -21.14
C PRO A 54 -41.13 -23.75 -19.69
N THR A 55 -40.14 -23.39 -18.87
CA THR A 55 -40.37 -23.01 -17.46
C THR A 55 -40.47 -21.50 -17.25
N THR A 56 -39.56 -20.71 -17.81
CA THR A 56 -39.50 -19.24 -17.60
C THR A 56 -40.61 -18.48 -18.32
N THR A 57 -40.97 -18.87 -19.55
CA THR A 57 -42.07 -18.23 -20.30
C THR A 57 -43.43 -18.55 -19.69
N THR A 58 -43.60 -19.76 -19.17
CA THR A 58 -44.82 -20.24 -18.49
C THR A 58 -45.08 -19.46 -17.20
N ILE A 59 -44.04 -19.26 -16.38
CA ILE A 59 -44.13 -18.47 -15.15
C ILE A 59 -44.42 -16.99 -15.47
N SER A 60 -43.78 -16.43 -16.52
CA SER A 60 -44.00 -15.04 -16.94
C SER A 60 -45.45 -14.76 -17.37
N TRP A 61 -46.04 -15.66 -18.18
CA TRP A 61 -47.43 -15.53 -18.60
C TRP A 61 -48.41 -15.77 -17.46
N THR A 62 -48.17 -16.76 -16.61
CA THR A 62 -49.01 -17.02 -15.42
C THR A 62 -49.04 -15.79 -14.50
N LYS A 63 -47.88 -15.15 -14.26
CA LYS A 63 -47.78 -13.87 -13.55
C LYS A 63 -48.57 -12.75 -14.21
N LYS A 64 -48.43 -12.59 -15.52
CA LYS A 64 -49.14 -11.55 -16.28
C LYS A 64 -50.66 -11.73 -16.21
N VAL A 65 -51.17 -12.95 -16.32
CA VAL A 65 -52.62 -13.22 -16.28
C VAL A 65 -53.19 -12.98 -14.90
N ILE A 66 -52.55 -13.47 -13.84
CA ILE A 66 -53.00 -13.24 -12.46
C ILE A 66 -53.00 -11.75 -12.14
N CYS A 67 -51.95 -11.01 -12.53
CA CYS A 67 -51.87 -9.56 -12.39
C CYS A 67 -53.05 -8.84 -13.05
N VAL A 68 -53.33 -9.16 -14.32
CA VAL A 68 -54.38 -8.51 -15.12
C VAL A 68 -55.78 -8.79 -14.56
N VAL A 69 -56.06 -10.06 -14.22
CA VAL A 69 -57.36 -10.48 -13.66
C VAL A 69 -57.59 -9.82 -12.29
N TRP A 70 -56.54 -9.73 -11.46
CA TRP A 70 -56.65 -9.08 -10.16
C TRP A 70 -56.81 -7.57 -10.28
N LEU A 71 -56.06 -6.89 -11.15
CA LEU A 71 -56.27 -5.46 -11.42
C LEU A 71 -57.68 -5.21 -11.95
N LYS A 72 -58.23 -6.05 -12.83
CA LYS A 72 -59.62 -5.94 -13.31
C LYS A 72 -60.63 -5.95 -12.16
N LEU A 73 -60.44 -6.84 -11.18
CA LEU A 73 -61.26 -6.88 -9.98
C LEU A 73 -61.16 -5.58 -9.17
N LEU A 74 -59.94 -5.10 -8.93
CA LEU A 74 -59.69 -3.91 -8.11
C LEU A 74 -60.20 -2.61 -8.77
N CYS A 75 -60.05 -2.46 -10.09
CA CYS A 75 -60.57 -1.32 -10.86
C CYS A 75 -62.10 -1.22 -10.77
N ARG A 76 -62.79 -2.37 -10.74
CA ARG A 76 -64.24 -2.44 -10.55
C ARG A 76 -64.66 -2.05 -9.13
N GLU A 77 -63.93 -2.53 -8.11
CA GLU A 77 -64.20 -2.20 -6.71
C GLU A 77 -63.98 -0.71 -6.39
N THR A 78 -63.01 -0.07 -7.05
CA THR A 78 -62.63 1.33 -6.84
C THR A 78 -63.32 2.33 -7.77
N GLY A 79 -63.96 1.87 -8.85
CA GLY A 79 -64.70 2.71 -9.79
C GLY A 79 -63.81 3.56 -10.70
N GLU A 80 -62.75 2.97 -11.28
CA GLU A 80 -61.80 3.67 -12.14
C GLU A 80 -62.44 4.29 -13.40
N ASP A 81 -62.05 5.54 -13.72
CA ASP A 81 -62.40 6.20 -14.98
C ASP A 81 -61.64 5.62 -16.19
N LEU A 82 -62.38 5.27 -17.24
CA LEU A 82 -61.87 4.71 -18.50
C LEU A 82 -60.81 5.61 -19.16
N GLU A 83 -60.97 6.95 -19.10
CA GLU A 83 -60.04 7.93 -19.67
C GLU A 83 -58.70 7.97 -18.93
N THR A 84 -58.70 7.70 -17.63
CA THR A 84 -57.50 7.65 -16.81
C THR A 84 -56.79 6.29 -16.97
N GLY A 85 -57.58 5.21 -17.08
CA GLY A 85 -57.07 3.86 -17.31
C GLY A 85 -56.29 3.69 -18.62
N TRP A 86 -56.79 4.19 -19.76
CA TRP A 86 -56.10 3.96 -21.04
C TRP A 86 -54.75 4.67 -21.15
N ARG A 87 -54.53 5.78 -20.42
CA ARG A 87 -53.28 6.55 -20.47
C ARG A 87 -52.19 5.98 -19.57
N GLU A 88 -52.57 5.47 -18.41
CA GLU A 88 -51.62 5.21 -17.31
C GLU A 88 -51.47 3.73 -16.96
N ASN A 89 -52.36 2.86 -17.45
CA ASN A 89 -52.33 1.43 -17.16
C ASN A 89 -51.64 0.63 -18.28
N PRO A 90 -50.46 0.02 -18.02
CA PRO A 90 -49.72 -0.75 -19.03
C PRO A 90 -50.45 -2.03 -19.46
N PHE A 91 -51.42 -2.51 -18.66
CA PHE A 91 -52.23 -3.69 -18.94
C PHE A 91 -53.58 -3.37 -19.60
N PHE A 92 -53.88 -2.09 -19.85
CA PHE A 92 -55.18 -1.64 -20.35
C PHE A 92 -55.70 -2.41 -21.58
N PRO A 93 -54.91 -2.71 -22.63
CA PRO A 93 -55.42 -3.39 -23.82
C PRO A 93 -55.99 -4.78 -23.52
N LEU A 94 -55.32 -5.55 -22.65
CA LEU A 94 -55.77 -6.89 -22.26
C LEU A 94 -56.88 -6.79 -21.21
N GLN A 95 -56.74 -5.91 -20.22
CA GLN A 95 -57.68 -5.76 -19.11
C GLN A 95 -59.06 -5.25 -19.56
N ASN A 96 -59.11 -4.30 -20.51
CA ASN A 96 -60.37 -3.78 -21.02
C ASN A 96 -61.14 -4.81 -21.85
N GLY A 97 -60.42 -5.73 -22.50
CA GLY A 97 -61.01 -6.80 -23.31
C GLY A 97 -61.66 -7.94 -22.50
N LEU A 98 -61.34 -8.04 -21.20
CA LEU A 98 -61.88 -9.08 -20.31
C LEU A 98 -63.26 -8.68 -19.75
N PRO A 99 -64.19 -9.66 -19.62
CA PRO A 99 -65.45 -9.47 -18.88
C PRO A 99 -65.18 -9.15 -17.40
N ASP A 100 -66.19 -8.62 -16.71
CA ASP A 100 -66.08 -8.34 -15.28
C ASP A 100 -66.00 -9.65 -14.47
N VAL A 101 -65.03 -9.72 -13.56
CA VAL A 101 -64.73 -10.91 -12.74
C VAL A 101 -64.96 -10.62 -11.25
N ASN A 102 -65.03 -11.69 -10.44
CA ASN A 102 -65.07 -11.62 -8.98
C ASN A 102 -63.87 -12.35 -8.34
N SER A 103 -63.77 -12.31 -7.00
CA SER A 103 -62.70 -12.97 -6.25
C SER A 103 -62.68 -14.50 -6.42
N ALA A 104 -63.84 -15.14 -6.61
CA ALA A 104 -63.91 -16.58 -6.84
C ALA A 104 -63.22 -16.99 -8.15
N VAL A 105 -63.39 -16.22 -9.23
CA VAL A 105 -62.68 -16.46 -10.51
C VAL A 105 -61.17 -16.34 -10.34
N LEU A 106 -60.68 -15.31 -9.64
CA LEU A 106 -59.25 -15.12 -9.40
C LEU A 106 -58.64 -16.32 -8.63
N LEU A 107 -59.26 -16.71 -7.52
CA LEU A 107 -58.76 -17.77 -6.65
C LEU A 107 -58.82 -19.16 -7.32
N GLU A 108 -59.87 -19.43 -8.10
CA GLU A 108 -59.98 -20.68 -8.85
C GLU A 108 -58.97 -20.75 -10.02
N VAL A 109 -58.65 -19.62 -10.67
CA VAL A 109 -57.56 -19.56 -11.66
C VAL A 109 -56.21 -19.83 -10.99
N VAL A 110 -55.92 -19.19 -9.85
CA VAL A 110 -54.67 -19.40 -9.09
C VAL A 110 -54.53 -20.87 -8.68
N LYS A 111 -55.60 -21.49 -8.15
CA LYS A 111 -55.64 -22.91 -7.80
C LYS A 111 -55.36 -23.81 -8.99
N SER A 112 -56.11 -23.62 -10.07
CA SER A 112 -56.06 -24.49 -11.25
C SER A 112 -54.74 -24.38 -12.04
N THR A 113 -53.97 -23.31 -11.81
CA THR A 113 -52.66 -23.07 -12.43
C THR A 113 -51.48 -23.34 -11.48
N ALA A 114 -51.73 -23.85 -10.27
CA ALA A 114 -50.72 -24.04 -9.21
C ALA A 114 -49.87 -22.78 -8.95
N ALA A 115 -50.50 -21.61 -8.98
CA ALA A 115 -49.82 -20.32 -8.97
C ALA A 115 -49.78 -19.65 -7.59
N ALA A 116 -49.78 -20.45 -6.52
CA ALA A 116 -49.77 -19.97 -5.13
C ALA A 116 -48.61 -19.00 -4.85
N GLN A 117 -47.40 -19.32 -5.32
CA GLN A 117 -46.23 -18.43 -5.22
C GLN A 117 -46.46 -17.07 -5.87
N THR A 118 -47.02 -17.07 -7.09
CA THR A 118 -47.29 -15.83 -7.83
C THR A 118 -48.33 -14.97 -7.11
N PHE A 119 -49.38 -15.60 -6.60
CA PHE A 119 -50.41 -14.94 -5.82
C PHE A 119 -49.84 -14.34 -4.52
N ALA A 120 -49.03 -15.10 -3.78
CA ALA A 120 -48.35 -14.62 -2.58
C ALA A 120 -47.41 -13.44 -2.86
N HIS A 121 -46.61 -13.49 -3.93
CA HIS A 121 -45.75 -12.36 -4.32
C HIS A 121 -46.54 -11.07 -4.60
N PHE A 122 -47.70 -11.16 -5.25
CA PHE A 122 -48.58 -10.01 -5.45
C PHE A 122 -49.22 -9.53 -4.14
N LEU A 123 -49.60 -10.43 -3.22
CA LEU A 123 -50.04 -10.04 -1.87
C LEU A 123 -48.98 -9.22 -1.14
N LEU A 124 -47.71 -9.62 -1.22
CA LEU A 124 -46.58 -8.91 -0.59
C LEU A 124 -46.31 -7.51 -1.18
N CYS A 125 -46.94 -7.17 -2.30
CA CYS A 125 -46.90 -5.83 -2.88
C CYS A 125 -47.93 -4.86 -2.27
N LEU A 126 -48.87 -5.37 -1.47
CA LEU A 126 -49.97 -4.60 -0.89
C LEU A 126 -49.67 -4.17 0.55
N PRO A 127 -50.29 -3.09 1.06
CA PRO A 127 -50.23 -2.74 2.48
C PRO A 127 -50.83 -3.85 3.36
N GLN A 128 -50.32 -4.02 4.59
CA GLN A 128 -50.74 -5.08 5.50
C GLN A 128 -52.26 -5.16 5.72
N SER A 129 -52.96 -4.01 5.76
CA SER A 129 -54.43 -3.98 5.89
C SER A 129 -55.14 -4.65 4.71
N GLN A 130 -54.60 -4.49 3.49
CA GLN A 130 -55.14 -5.13 2.30
C GLN A 130 -54.77 -6.61 2.25
N ILE A 131 -53.56 -6.98 2.70
CA ILE A 131 -53.17 -8.40 2.83
C ILE A 131 -54.18 -9.13 3.72
N CYS A 132 -54.54 -8.57 4.88
CA CYS A 132 -55.56 -9.16 5.75
C CYS A 132 -56.92 -9.31 5.03
N ALA A 133 -57.38 -8.29 4.31
CA ALA A 133 -58.66 -8.34 3.59
C ALA A 133 -58.68 -9.41 2.49
N GLU A 134 -57.60 -9.52 1.70
CA GLU A 134 -57.48 -10.54 0.65
C GLU A 134 -57.37 -11.96 1.24
N LEU A 135 -56.67 -12.12 2.37
CA LEU A 135 -56.60 -13.39 3.08
C LEU A 135 -57.95 -13.80 3.66
N GLU A 136 -58.73 -12.87 4.22
CA GLU A 136 -60.09 -13.17 4.67
C GLU A 136 -60.99 -13.63 3.50
N ARG A 137 -60.85 -13.02 2.32
CA ARG A 137 -61.54 -13.48 1.09
C ARG A 137 -61.09 -14.88 0.66
N LEU A 138 -59.79 -15.19 0.73
CA LEU A 138 -59.25 -16.53 0.46
C LEU A 138 -59.84 -17.55 1.45
N VAL A 139 -59.84 -17.24 2.74
CA VAL A 139 -60.40 -18.12 3.79
C VAL A 139 -61.89 -18.34 3.57
N GLN A 140 -62.65 -17.28 3.25
CA GLN A 140 -64.08 -17.40 2.94
C GLN A 140 -64.32 -18.25 1.69
N HIS A 141 -63.46 -18.16 0.68
CA HIS A 141 -63.52 -18.98 -0.52
C HIS A 141 -63.26 -20.47 -0.23
N VAL A 142 -62.23 -20.77 0.56
CA VAL A 142 -61.92 -22.14 1.02
C VAL A 142 -63.10 -22.74 1.80
N ARG A 143 -63.77 -21.93 2.63
CA ARG A 143 -64.94 -22.34 3.45
C ARG A 143 -66.27 -22.44 2.70
N SER A 144 -66.38 -21.89 1.50
CA SER A 144 -67.62 -21.97 0.71
C SER A 144 -67.96 -23.41 0.32
N SER A 145 -69.24 -23.69 0.02
CA SER A 145 -70.00 -24.97 0.15
C SER A 145 -69.52 -26.24 -0.59
N SER A 146 -68.22 -26.40 -0.82
CA SER A 146 -67.51 -27.63 -1.19
C SER A 146 -66.01 -27.40 -0.94
N THR A 147 -65.53 -27.59 0.28
CA THR A 147 -64.09 -27.51 0.58
C THR A 147 -63.40 -28.77 0.04
N ALA A 148 -62.62 -28.62 -1.03
CA ALA A 148 -61.83 -29.68 -1.60
C ALA A 148 -60.43 -29.71 -0.96
N GLU A 149 -59.78 -30.88 -1.01
CA GLU A 149 -58.40 -31.05 -0.53
C GLU A 149 -57.43 -30.07 -1.21
N ASP A 150 -57.65 -29.77 -2.50
CA ASP A 150 -56.86 -28.79 -3.25
C ASP A 150 -57.02 -27.35 -2.74
N ASP A 151 -58.16 -27.00 -2.13
CA ASP A 151 -58.36 -25.68 -1.53
C ASP A 151 -57.56 -25.53 -0.24
N VAL A 152 -57.46 -26.61 0.55
CA VAL A 152 -56.61 -26.66 1.74
C VAL A 152 -55.14 -26.57 1.34
N ARG A 153 -54.73 -27.30 0.29
CA ARG A 153 -53.36 -27.22 -0.25
C ARG A 153 -53.01 -25.82 -0.70
N LEU A 154 -53.90 -25.15 -1.47
CA LEU A 154 -53.70 -23.77 -1.89
C LEU A 154 -53.51 -22.83 -0.69
N LEU A 155 -54.32 -22.97 0.37
CA LEU A 155 -54.19 -22.14 1.57
C LEU A 155 -52.82 -22.33 2.25
N LEU A 156 -52.35 -23.58 2.39
CA LEU A 156 -51.06 -23.90 3.01
C LEU A 156 -49.88 -23.43 2.15
N GLU A 157 -49.98 -23.57 0.82
CA GLU A 157 -48.96 -23.08 -0.11
C GLU A 157 -48.88 -21.55 -0.09
N VAL A 158 -50.01 -20.84 -0.17
CA VAL A 158 -50.05 -19.37 -0.09
C VAL A 158 -49.50 -18.90 1.26
N TRP A 159 -49.87 -19.56 2.37
CA TRP A 159 -49.29 -19.27 3.68
C TRP A 159 -47.77 -19.43 3.66
N TRP A 160 -47.26 -20.56 3.20
CA TRP A 160 -45.81 -20.78 3.23
C TRP A 160 -45.05 -19.84 2.31
N GLU A 161 -45.55 -19.55 1.11
CA GLU A 161 -44.95 -18.59 0.18
C GLU A 161 -44.96 -17.15 0.71
N LEU A 162 -45.97 -16.75 1.50
CA LEU A 162 -45.97 -15.46 2.20
C LEU A 162 -44.83 -15.35 3.23
N TRP A 163 -44.44 -16.47 3.85
CA TRP A 163 -43.33 -16.55 4.81
C TRP A 163 -41.97 -16.66 4.13
N LYS A 164 -41.88 -17.20 2.90
CA LYS A 164 -40.64 -17.18 2.10
C LYS A 164 -40.24 -15.79 1.66
N GLY A 165 -41.20 -14.90 1.43
CA GLY A 165 -40.95 -13.52 1.02
C GLY A 165 -40.71 -13.37 -0.49
N ARG A 166 -40.11 -12.24 -0.90
CA ARG A 166 -39.78 -11.94 -2.31
C ARG A 166 -38.33 -12.32 -2.62
N ASP A 167 -38.08 -12.81 -3.82
CA ASP A 167 -36.71 -13.04 -4.31
C ASP A 167 -36.00 -11.69 -4.55
N GLU A 168 -35.13 -11.24 -3.63
CA GLU A 168 -34.38 -9.98 -3.77
C GLU A 168 -33.38 -10.01 -4.94
N GLN A 169 -32.96 -11.20 -5.38
CA GLN A 169 -31.91 -11.39 -6.39
C GLN A 169 -32.34 -11.18 -7.85
N LYS A 170 -33.64 -10.99 -8.14
CA LYS A 170 -34.15 -10.82 -9.51
C LYS A 170 -34.56 -9.38 -9.85
N ALA A 171 -33.94 -8.39 -9.22
CA ALA A 171 -34.00 -7.00 -9.67
C ALA A 171 -32.99 -6.79 -10.82
N GLU A 172 -33.14 -7.54 -11.92
CA GLU A 172 -32.51 -7.16 -13.20
C GLU A 172 -33.18 -5.86 -13.70
N GLU A 173 -32.42 -5.02 -14.41
CA GLU A 173 -32.63 -3.60 -14.75
C GLU A 173 -33.92 -3.24 -15.58
N GLY A 174 -35.07 -3.89 -15.35
CA GLY A 174 -36.37 -3.58 -15.95
C GLY A 174 -37.52 -3.48 -14.94
N GLU A 175 -38.60 -2.76 -15.29
CA GLU A 175 -39.85 -2.73 -14.49
C GLU A 175 -40.49 -4.14 -14.46
N SER A 176 -40.34 -4.86 -13.35
CA SER A 176 -40.97 -6.18 -13.15
C SER A 176 -42.51 -6.06 -13.07
N ILE A 177 -43.23 -7.15 -13.39
CA ILE A 177 -44.72 -7.20 -13.36
C ILE A 177 -45.25 -6.89 -11.96
N GLU A 178 -44.56 -7.33 -10.91
CA GLU A 178 -44.87 -7.05 -9.51
C GLU A 178 -44.76 -5.56 -9.17
N ALA A 179 -43.71 -4.88 -9.69
CA ALA A 179 -43.56 -3.43 -9.53
C ALA A 179 -44.66 -2.65 -10.27
N MET A 180 -45.01 -3.09 -11.48
CA MET A 180 -46.15 -2.53 -12.24
C MET A 180 -47.47 -2.71 -11.49
N PHE A 181 -47.72 -3.88 -10.91
CA PHE A 181 -48.91 -4.17 -10.09
C PHE A 181 -48.99 -3.24 -8.87
N ALA A 182 -47.91 -3.12 -8.09
CA ALA A 182 -47.85 -2.25 -6.92
C ALA A 182 -48.13 -0.78 -7.26
N ARG A 183 -47.56 -0.29 -8.38
CA ARG A 183 -47.78 1.07 -8.88
C ARG A 183 -49.23 1.30 -9.29
N GLN A 184 -49.84 0.36 -10.00
CA GLN A 184 -51.24 0.45 -10.41
C GLN A 184 -52.19 0.40 -9.20
N TYR A 185 -51.91 -0.46 -8.22
CA TYR A 185 -52.65 -0.48 -6.96
C TYR A 185 -52.59 0.87 -6.23
N THR A 186 -51.38 1.43 -6.08
CA THR A 186 -51.17 2.73 -5.41
C THR A 186 -51.94 3.86 -6.11
N ARG A 187 -51.96 3.84 -7.45
CA ARG A 187 -52.73 4.79 -8.27
C ARG A 187 -54.25 4.64 -8.06
N LEU A 188 -54.76 3.41 -8.01
CA LEU A 188 -56.19 3.17 -7.75
C LEU A 188 -56.60 3.74 -6.37
N GLN A 189 -55.74 3.59 -5.37
CA GLN A 189 -55.97 4.16 -4.03
C GLN A 189 -55.92 5.70 -4.01
N SER A 190 -55.01 6.32 -4.77
CA SER A 190 -54.90 7.79 -4.80
C SER A 190 -56.02 8.50 -5.57
N SER A 191 -56.62 7.84 -6.57
CA SER A 191 -57.74 8.40 -7.36
C SER A 191 -59.05 8.53 -6.58
N SER A 192 -59.16 7.86 -5.42
CA SER A 192 -60.36 7.88 -4.57
C SER A 192 -60.54 9.18 -3.76
N VAL A 193 -59.57 10.10 -3.78
CA VAL A 193 -59.65 11.42 -3.12
C VAL A 193 -59.88 12.51 -4.18
N PRO A 194 -60.98 13.28 -4.14
CA PRO A 194 -61.23 14.33 -5.14
C PRO A 194 -60.18 15.46 -5.03
N PRO A 195 -59.73 16.05 -6.15
CA PRO A 195 -58.66 17.04 -6.14
C PRO A 195 -59.19 18.37 -5.57
N GLN A 196 -58.92 18.64 -4.29
CA GLN A 196 -59.08 19.99 -3.74
C GLN A 196 -57.95 20.89 -4.25
N ALA A 197 -58.34 21.96 -4.93
CA ALA A 197 -57.44 22.96 -5.47
C ALA A 197 -56.53 23.58 -4.40
N ALA A 198 -55.27 23.81 -4.78
CA ALA A 198 -54.23 24.40 -3.97
C ALA A 198 -54.67 25.74 -3.34
N LYS A 199 -54.87 25.74 -2.01
CA LYS A 199 -54.62 26.89 -1.12
C LYS A 199 -54.52 26.43 0.33
N ARG A 200 -53.32 26.61 0.89
CA ARG A 200 -52.93 26.63 2.31
C ARG A 200 -54.06 26.36 3.31
N LEU A 201 -54.02 25.19 3.94
CA LEU A 201 -54.60 24.96 5.26
C LEU A 201 -53.66 24.05 6.06
N LYS A 202 -53.20 24.56 7.21
CA LYS A 202 -52.64 23.75 8.29
C LYS A 202 -53.74 22.76 8.71
N LEU A 203 -53.50 21.47 8.54
CA LEU A 203 -54.32 20.43 9.14
C LEU A 203 -53.62 19.92 10.40
N ASP A 204 -54.32 19.98 11.52
CA ASP A 204 -53.95 19.35 12.79
C ASP A 204 -53.92 17.82 12.64
N PRO A 205 -52.96 17.11 13.27
CA PRO A 205 -52.75 15.68 13.10
C PRO A 205 -53.70 14.85 14.00
N SER A 206 -55.01 15.07 13.93
CA SER A 206 -55.97 14.39 14.82
C SER A 206 -57.17 13.69 14.17
N GLU A 207 -57.39 13.76 12.85
CA GLU A 207 -58.63 13.22 12.24
C GLU A 207 -58.46 12.23 11.07
N LEU A 208 -57.28 11.61 10.91
CA LEU A 208 -57.08 10.46 10.00
C LEU A 208 -56.68 9.20 10.77
N LYS A 209 -57.56 8.75 11.68
CA LYS A 209 -57.61 7.34 12.09
C LYS A 209 -58.70 6.66 11.26
N ALA A 210 -58.37 6.36 10.01
CA ALA A 210 -59.03 5.23 9.35
C ALA A 210 -58.80 4.01 10.24
N SER A 211 -59.88 3.30 10.56
CA SER A 211 -59.91 2.12 11.42
C SER A 211 -58.75 1.18 11.13
N SER A 212 -57.83 1.02 12.08
CA SER A 212 -56.83 -0.04 12.05
C SER A 212 -57.53 -1.39 11.85
N PRO A 213 -57.04 -2.28 10.96
CA PRO A 213 -57.64 -3.59 10.77
C PRO A 213 -57.72 -4.34 12.11
N THR A 214 -58.84 -5.01 12.34
CA THR A 214 -59.18 -5.66 13.61
C THR A 214 -58.39 -6.96 13.87
N SER A 215 -57.70 -7.51 12.86
CA SER A 215 -57.08 -8.84 12.86
C SER A 215 -55.66 -8.83 12.24
N ASP A 216 -54.77 -9.66 12.78
CA ASP A 216 -53.39 -9.88 12.30
C ASP A 216 -53.33 -11.07 11.31
N VAL A 217 -52.33 -11.11 10.41
CA VAL A 217 -52.19 -12.12 9.35
C VAL A 217 -52.08 -13.54 9.91
N LEU A 218 -51.22 -13.73 10.92
CA LEU A 218 -51.03 -15.03 11.58
C LEU A 218 -52.32 -15.50 12.28
N HIS A 219 -53.08 -14.56 12.86
CA HIS A 219 -54.35 -14.85 13.52
C HIS A 219 -55.41 -15.34 12.52
N ILE A 220 -55.53 -14.68 11.35
CA ILE A 220 -56.46 -15.08 10.28
C ILE A 220 -56.15 -16.51 9.81
N LEU A 221 -54.87 -16.83 9.58
CA LEU A 221 -54.44 -18.13 9.04
C LEU A 221 -54.61 -19.27 10.06
N LEU A 222 -54.25 -19.06 11.33
CA LEU A 222 -54.43 -20.07 12.38
C LEU A 222 -55.92 -20.35 12.66
N HIS A 223 -56.76 -19.32 12.67
CA HIS A 223 -58.21 -19.50 12.85
C HIS A 223 -58.83 -20.21 11.63
N ALA A 224 -58.39 -19.85 10.42
CA ALA A 224 -58.82 -20.53 9.20
C ALA A 224 -58.48 -22.03 9.25
N LEU A 225 -57.26 -22.37 9.67
CA LEU A 225 -56.83 -23.76 9.82
C LEU A 225 -57.68 -24.51 10.86
N LYS A 226 -58.02 -23.85 11.97
CA LYS A 226 -58.90 -24.40 13.02
C LYS A 226 -60.31 -24.69 12.50
N ASP A 227 -60.84 -23.82 11.66
CA ASP A 227 -62.18 -23.95 11.07
C ASP A 227 -62.26 -25.06 10.01
N ILE A 228 -61.16 -25.34 9.29
CA ILE A 228 -61.12 -26.37 8.23
C ILE A 228 -60.57 -27.73 8.69
N LYS A 229 -60.19 -27.87 9.96
CA LYS A 229 -59.51 -29.07 10.50
C LYS A 229 -60.22 -30.41 10.20
N ASP A 230 -61.55 -30.39 10.13
CA ASP A 230 -62.39 -31.58 9.88
C ASP A 230 -62.42 -32.00 8.40
N HIS A 231 -61.92 -31.14 7.51
CA HIS A 231 -61.85 -31.36 6.06
C HIS A 231 -60.49 -31.89 5.60
N ILE A 232 -59.50 -32.00 6.50
CA ILE A 232 -58.16 -32.54 6.20
C ILE A 232 -58.17 -34.05 6.41
N THR A 233 -58.04 -34.82 5.33
CA THR A 233 -58.17 -36.29 5.36
C THR A 233 -56.86 -37.05 5.13
N THR A 234 -55.77 -36.36 4.75
CA THR A 234 -54.48 -36.98 4.41
C THR A 234 -53.40 -36.64 5.44
N THR A 235 -52.56 -37.62 5.75
CA THR A 235 -51.42 -37.46 6.67
C THR A 235 -50.45 -36.39 6.19
N GLU A 236 -50.17 -36.32 4.89
CA GLU A 236 -49.22 -35.36 4.32
C GLU A 236 -49.67 -33.91 4.52
N LEU A 237 -50.96 -33.61 4.34
CA LEU A 237 -51.51 -32.28 4.61
C LEU A 237 -51.52 -31.95 6.11
N CYS A 238 -51.73 -32.93 6.99
CA CYS A 238 -51.60 -32.71 8.44
C CYS A 238 -50.16 -32.32 8.82
N LEU A 239 -49.17 -33.04 8.28
CA LEU A 239 -47.75 -32.76 8.51
C LEU A 239 -47.33 -31.39 7.95
N GLN A 240 -47.80 -31.05 6.75
CA GLN A 240 -47.57 -29.75 6.12
C GLN A 240 -48.24 -28.61 6.92
N ALA A 241 -49.49 -28.78 7.36
CA ALA A 241 -50.21 -27.78 8.13
C ALA A 241 -49.55 -27.52 9.49
N LEU A 242 -49.12 -28.56 10.20
CA LEU A 242 -48.40 -28.42 11.47
C LEU A 242 -47.03 -27.76 11.28
N SER A 243 -46.27 -28.15 10.25
CA SER A 243 -44.93 -27.58 10.01
C SER A 243 -45.00 -26.09 9.65
N VAL A 244 -45.89 -25.70 8.74
CA VAL A 244 -46.12 -24.29 8.38
C VAL A 244 -46.59 -23.48 9.58
N SER A 245 -47.51 -24.02 10.40
CA SER A 245 -48.01 -23.33 11.58
C SER A 245 -46.94 -23.13 12.66
N LEU A 246 -46.11 -24.15 12.91
CA LEU A 246 -45.00 -24.08 13.88
C LEU A 246 -43.87 -23.17 13.41
N ASP A 247 -43.51 -23.22 12.12
CA ASP A 247 -42.53 -22.32 11.52
C ASP A 247 -43.04 -20.87 11.55
N ALA A 248 -44.32 -20.66 11.27
CA ALA A 248 -44.94 -19.33 11.35
C ALA A 248 -44.97 -18.79 12.78
N LEU A 249 -45.28 -19.64 13.77
CA LEU A 249 -45.19 -19.30 15.19
C LEU A 249 -43.75 -18.92 15.57
N TYR A 250 -42.79 -19.75 15.21
CA TYR A 250 -41.37 -19.56 15.52
C TYR A 250 -40.84 -18.23 14.97
N THR A 251 -41.01 -18.02 13.67
CA THR A 251 -40.49 -16.85 12.94
C THR A 251 -41.19 -15.54 13.28
N SER A 252 -42.45 -15.60 13.72
CA SER A 252 -43.24 -14.39 14.02
C SER A 252 -43.20 -14.01 15.51
N CYS A 253 -42.95 -14.97 16.41
CA CYS A 253 -43.10 -14.78 17.87
C CYS A 253 -41.86 -15.14 18.70
N LEU A 254 -40.97 -16.04 18.25
CA LEU A 254 -39.88 -16.58 19.07
C LEU A 254 -38.49 -16.07 18.67
N ILE A 255 -38.34 -15.40 17.51
CA ILE A 255 -37.08 -14.83 17.06
C ILE A 255 -37.24 -13.37 16.64
N ASP A 256 -36.25 -12.54 16.99
CA ASP A 256 -36.19 -11.13 16.60
C ASP A 256 -35.16 -10.83 15.52
N GLN A 257 -34.13 -11.70 15.39
CA GLN A 257 -33.07 -11.62 14.40
C GLN A 257 -32.96 -12.94 13.64
N ALA A 258 -32.44 -12.90 12.41
CA ALA A 258 -32.17 -14.10 11.62
C ALA A 258 -31.15 -15.00 12.32
N VAL A 259 -31.50 -16.27 12.51
CA VAL A 259 -30.62 -17.25 13.13
C VAL A 259 -29.60 -17.71 12.09
N ALA A 260 -28.37 -17.22 12.19
CA ALA A 260 -27.29 -17.60 11.29
C ALA A 260 -26.81 -19.04 11.59
N LEU A 261 -27.31 -20.00 10.81
CA LEU A 261 -26.81 -21.37 10.84
C LEU A 261 -25.40 -21.45 10.23
N PRO A 262 -24.47 -22.22 10.81
CA PRO A 262 -23.19 -22.52 10.18
C PRO A 262 -23.39 -23.18 8.81
N PRO A 263 -22.57 -22.87 7.78
CA PRO A 263 -22.71 -23.46 6.44
C PRO A 263 -22.71 -25.00 6.44
N LYS A 264 -21.95 -25.62 7.35
CA LYS A 264 -21.89 -27.07 7.53
C LYS A 264 -23.23 -27.68 7.95
N GLU A 265 -23.98 -26.98 8.80
CA GLU A 265 -25.30 -27.42 9.25
C GLU A 265 -26.35 -27.20 8.14
N LYS A 266 -26.28 -26.07 7.43
CA LYS A 266 -27.13 -25.81 6.26
C LYS A 266 -27.01 -26.91 5.20
N ILE A 267 -25.79 -27.31 4.85
CA ILE A 267 -25.57 -28.39 3.87
C ILE A 267 -26.08 -29.73 4.39
N ARG A 268 -25.88 -30.07 5.66
CA ARG A 268 -26.45 -31.31 6.22
C ARG A 268 -27.96 -31.37 6.02
N VAL A 269 -28.68 -30.29 6.33
CA VAL A 269 -30.13 -30.23 6.14
C VAL A 269 -30.49 -30.32 4.65
N LEU A 270 -29.82 -29.56 3.77
CA LEU A 270 -30.07 -29.59 2.33
C LEU A 270 -29.78 -30.96 1.70
N SER A 271 -28.71 -31.64 2.11
CA SER A 271 -28.35 -32.97 1.63
C SER A 271 -29.37 -34.03 2.03
N VAL A 272 -29.96 -33.94 3.23
CA VAL A 272 -31.06 -34.82 3.64
C VAL A 272 -32.31 -34.56 2.80
N ILE A 273 -32.67 -33.29 2.54
CA ILE A 273 -33.81 -32.93 1.69
C ILE A 273 -33.65 -33.51 0.28
N VAL A 274 -32.46 -33.34 -0.31
CA VAL A 274 -32.14 -33.85 -1.64
C VAL A 274 -32.17 -35.38 -1.66
N SER A 275 -31.62 -36.05 -0.64
CA SER A 275 -31.64 -37.52 -0.53
C SER A 275 -33.06 -38.08 -0.42
N ILE A 276 -33.98 -37.36 0.22
CA ILE A 276 -35.40 -37.76 0.31
C ILE A 276 -36.09 -37.58 -1.05
N ARG A 277 -35.82 -36.48 -1.78
CA ARG A 277 -36.43 -36.20 -3.09
C ARG A 277 -35.89 -37.11 -4.21
N GLU A 278 -34.61 -37.45 -4.20
CA GLU A 278 -34.01 -38.39 -5.17
C GLU A 278 -34.63 -39.81 -5.06
N ARG A 279 -35.03 -40.24 -3.87
CA ARG A 279 -35.72 -41.54 -3.67
C ARG A 279 -37.14 -41.56 -4.26
N ASN A 280 -37.71 -40.39 -4.54
CA ASN A 280 -39.04 -40.22 -5.14
C ASN A 280 -38.97 -39.99 -6.67
N ASP A 281 -37.87 -40.39 -7.33
CA ASP A 281 -37.61 -40.26 -8.78
C ASP A 281 -37.49 -38.81 -9.31
N GLU A 282 -37.31 -37.81 -8.43
CA GLU A 282 -37.02 -36.44 -8.85
C GLU A 282 -35.53 -36.26 -9.16
N LYS A 283 -35.20 -35.83 -10.39
CA LYS A 283 -33.82 -35.52 -10.78
C LYS A 283 -33.34 -34.27 -10.07
N LEU A 284 -32.15 -34.36 -9.48
CA LEU A 284 -31.45 -33.26 -8.83
C LEU A 284 -31.27 -32.09 -9.80
N SER A 285 -31.97 -30.98 -9.52
CA SER A 285 -32.01 -29.78 -10.37
C SER A 285 -31.67 -28.53 -9.53
N PRO A 286 -31.12 -27.46 -10.14
CA PRO A 286 -30.80 -26.23 -9.43
C PRO A 286 -32.04 -25.56 -8.83
N GLU A 287 -33.20 -25.69 -9.46
CA GLU A 287 -34.47 -25.15 -8.96
C GLU A 287 -34.92 -25.82 -7.66
N LEU A 288 -34.74 -27.14 -7.54
CA LEU A 288 -35.08 -27.89 -6.33
C LEU A 288 -34.19 -27.49 -5.15
N ILE A 289 -32.89 -27.29 -5.40
CA ILE A 289 -31.97 -26.82 -4.36
C ILE A 289 -32.29 -25.38 -3.98
N GLN A 290 -32.58 -24.51 -4.95
CA GLN A 290 -33.00 -23.13 -4.67
C GLN A 290 -34.29 -23.09 -3.83
N GLU A 291 -35.27 -23.94 -4.13
CA GLU A 291 -36.48 -24.06 -3.32
C GLU A 291 -36.17 -24.52 -1.88
N ALA A 292 -35.34 -25.55 -1.72
CA ALA A 292 -34.93 -26.04 -0.40
C ALA A 292 -34.14 -24.98 0.41
N VAL A 293 -33.30 -24.19 -0.25
CA VAL A 293 -32.59 -23.06 0.38
C VAL A 293 -33.56 -21.97 0.83
N ARG A 294 -34.58 -21.65 0.02
CA ARG A 294 -35.64 -20.69 0.40
C ARG A 294 -36.49 -21.20 1.55
N ASP A 295 -36.84 -22.50 1.57
CA ASP A 295 -37.55 -23.13 2.69
C ASP A 295 -36.73 -23.04 4.00
N LEU A 296 -35.43 -23.33 3.91
CA LEU A 296 -34.53 -23.24 5.07
C LEU A 296 -34.38 -21.80 5.55
N HIS A 297 -34.24 -20.84 4.63
CA HIS A 297 -34.14 -19.42 4.95
C HIS A 297 -35.41 -18.88 5.61
N ALA A 298 -36.58 -19.17 5.04
CA ALA A 298 -37.89 -18.73 5.53
C ALA A 298 -38.14 -19.17 6.98
N SER A 299 -37.63 -20.35 7.34
CA SER A 299 -37.85 -20.92 8.65
C SER A 299 -36.86 -20.46 9.74
N HIS A 300 -35.81 -19.72 9.37
CA HIS A 300 -34.80 -19.16 10.30
C HIS A 300 -34.75 -17.62 10.33
N THR A 301 -35.56 -16.97 9.49
CA THR A 301 -35.60 -15.51 9.36
C THR A 301 -36.88 -14.98 10.00
N PRO A 302 -36.82 -13.88 10.78
CA PRO A 302 -38.01 -13.29 11.36
C PRO A 302 -39.01 -12.89 10.27
N SER A 303 -40.27 -13.24 10.48
CA SER A 303 -41.35 -12.88 9.57
C SER A 303 -41.61 -11.36 9.60
N GLN A 304 -41.99 -10.80 8.44
CA GLN A 304 -42.52 -9.44 8.35
C GLN A 304 -43.88 -9.30 9.05
N PHE A 305 -44.60 -10.40 9.22
CA PHE A 305 -45.89 -10.45 9.91
C PHE A 305 -45.66 -10.64 11.41
N ARG A 306 -45.23 -9.55 12.07
CA ARG A 306 -45.00 -9.55 13.52
C ARG A 306 -46.31 -9.67 14.27
N TYR A 307 -46.27 -10.46 15.34
CA TYR A 307 -47.33 -10.55 16.31
C TYR A 307 -47.76 -9.16 16.81
N SER A 308 -49.05 -8.85 16.72
CA SER A 308 -49.59 -7.58 17.24
C SER A 308 -50.71 -7.73 18.29
N ARG A 309 -51.45 -8.86 18.32
CA ARG A 309 -52.62 -9.04 19.21
C ARG A 309 -52.83 -10.41 19.90
N MET A 310 -52.42 -11.56 19.35
CA MET A 310 -52.90 -12.91 19.76
C MET A 310 -51.90 -13.74 20.60
N LYS A 311 -51.98 -13.84 21.94
CA LYS A 311 -50.89 -14.33 22.87
C LYS A 311 -50.15 -15.59 22.41
N LEU A 312 -48.83 -15.66 22.65
CA LEU A 312 -47.99 -16.83 22.30
C LEU A 312 -48.59 -18.14 22.83
N GLY A 313 -49.08 -18.14 24.07
CA GLY A 313 -49.78 -19.28 24.67
C GLY A 313 -51.08 -19.65 23.93
N GLU A 314 -51.83 -18.67 23.43
CA GLU A 314 -53.06 -18.90 22.65
C GLU A 314 -52.74 -19.53 21.28
N ALA A 315 -51.69 -19.06 20.60
CA ALA A 315 -51.25 -19.61 19.32
C ALA A 315 -50.70 -21.04 19.48
N LEU A 316 -49.90 -21.27 20.53
CA LEU A 316 -49.36 -22.60 20.86
C LEU A 316 -50.48 -23.59 21.23
N LYS A 317 -51.46 -23.15 22.02
CA LYS A 317 -52.64 -23.94 22.35
C LYS A 317 -53.45 -24.33 21.11
N ASN A 318 -53.68 -23.40 20.19
CA ASN A 318 -54.38 -23.69 18.93
C ASN A 318 -53.66 -24.75 18.09
N ILE A 319 -52.33 -24.68 17.98
CA ILE A 319 -51.54 -25.67 17.22
C ILE A 319 -51.53 -27.04 17.91
N THR A 320 -51.37 -27.08 19.25
CA THR A 320 -51.36 -28.35 20.00
C THR A 320 -52.74 -29.01 20.08
N GLU A 321 -53.83 -28.24 20.10
CA GLU A 321 -55.20 -28.75 19.94
C GLU A 321 -55.40 -29.45 18.60
N LEU A 322 -54.88 -28.87 17.51
CA LEU A 322 -54.91 -29.48 16.17
C LEU A 322 -54.08 -30.77 16.12
N ALA A 323 -52.87 -30.75 16.68
CA ALA A 323 -52.02 -31.94 16.75
C ALA A 323 -52.71 -33.08 17.53
N ARG A 324 -53.29 -32.79 18.70
CA ARG A 324 -54.06 -33.77 19.48
C ARG A 324 -55.27 -34.31 18.73
N PHE A 325 -56.00 -33.44 18.03
CA PHE A 325 -57.15 -33.83 17.23
C PHE A 325 -56.76 -34.81 16.11
N TRP A 326 -55.76 -34.48 15.29
CA TRP A 326 -55.30 -35.36 14.20
C TRP A 326 -54.59 -36.63 14.68
N GLN A 327 -53.98 -36.60 15.87
CA GLN A 327 -53.43 -37.79 16.52
C GLN A 327 -54.55 -38.72 16.99
N SER A 328 -55.63 -38.18 17.57
CA SER A 328 -56.80 -38.96 17.99
C SER A 328 -57.60 -39.54 16.83
N SER A 329 -57.53 -38.92 15.65
CA SER A 329 -58.19 -39.38 14.42
C SER A 329 -57.36 -40.34 13.58
N GLU A 330 -56.23 -40.86 14.11
CA GLU A 330 -55.29 -41.77 13.43
C GLU A 330 -54.65 -41.22 12.14
N LEU A 331 -54.71 -39.90 11.89
CA LEU A 331 -54.13 -39.26 10.71
C LEU A 331 -52.63 -38.99 10.88
N LEU A 332 -52.15 -38.84 12.12
CA LEU A 332 -50.73 -38.75 12.48
C LEU A 332 -50.22 -40.12 12.96
N LYS A 333 -50.11 -41.09 12.05
CA LYS A 333 -49.49 -42.40 12.35
C LYS A 333 -47.97 -42.36 12.10
N VAL A 334 -47.26 -43.18 12.89
CA VAL A 334 -45.79 -43.38 12.86
C VAL A 334 -45.31 -43.48 11.42
N CYS A 335 -44.44 -42.57 11.00
CA CYS A 335 -43.83 -42.63 9.67
C CYS A 335 -43.05 -43.94 9.53
N ASP A 336 -43.24 -44.65 8.41
CA ASP A 336 -42.41 -45.81 8.07
C ASP A 336 -40.94 -45.37 8.06
N SER A 337 -40.15 -45.92 8.99
CA SER A 337 -38.74 -45.54 9.21
C SER A 337 -37.85 -45.77 7.98
N THR A 338 -38.35 -46.44 6.96
CA THR A 338 -37.65 -46.78 5.71
C THR A 338 -37.79 -45.69 4.63
N ASN A 339 -38.88 -44.91 4.61
CA ASN A 339 -39.14 -43.86 3.61
C ASN A 339 -39.78 -42.62 4.26
N PRO A 340 -38.98 -41.70 4.83
CA PRO A 340 -39.50 -40.45 5.40
C PRO A 340 -40.07 -39.53 4.30
N SER A 341 -41.26 -38.96 4.51
CA SER A 341 -41.76 -37.88 3.64
C SER A 341 -41.05 -36.55 3.95
N TYR A 342 -40.97 -35.67 2.95
CA TYR A 342 -40.41 -34.32 3.13
C TYR A 342 -41.15 -33.53 4.23
N SER A 343 -42.48 -33.63 4.27
CA SER A 343 -43.30 -32.95 5.29
C SER A 343 -43.06 -33.50 6.70
N ALA A 344 -42.77 -34.81 6.85
CA ALA A 344 -42.41 -35.39 8.14
C ALA A 344 -41.07 -34.86 8.66
N PHE A 345 -40.03 -34.85 7.81
CA PHE A 345 -38.72 -34.29 8.14
C PHE A 345 -38.83 -32.79 8.50
N ARG A 346 -39.59 -32.03 7.72
CA ARG A 346 -39.81 -30.60 7.98
C ARG A 346 -40.54 -30.38 9.32
N LEU A 347 -41.58 -31.16 9.62
CA LEU A 347 -42.29 -31.05 10.90
C LEU A 347 -41.38 -31.38 12.08
N GLU A 348 -40.56 -32.43 11.97
CA GLU A 348 -39.58 -32.82 12.99
C GLU A 348 -38.61 -31.66 13.31
N GLN A 349 -38.07 -31.00 12.28
CA GLN A 349 -37.21 -29.82 12.44
C GLN A 349 -37.96 -28.63 13.05
N SER A 350 -39.20 -28.40 12.63
CA SER A 350 -40.06 -27.31 13.15
C SER A 350 -40.34 -27.48 14.64
N VAL A 351 -40.70 -28.69 15.07
CA VAL A 351 -40.96 -29.02 16.48
C VAL A 351 -39.70 -28.86 17.33
N ARG A 352 -38.54 -29.35 16.86
CA ARG A 352 -37.25 -29.19 17.57
C ARG A 352 -36.90 -27.73 17.80
N ARG A 353 -37.06 -26.88 16.77
CA ARG A 353 -36.74 -25.45 16.86
C ARG A 353 -37.66 -24.71 17.82
N VAL A 354 -38.96 -24.96 17.74
CA VAL A 354 -39.95 -24.36 18.66
C VAL A 354 -39.66 -24.78 20.10
N LEU A 355 -39.42 -26.07 20.36
CA LEU A 355 -39.06 -26.55 21.70
C LEU A 355 -37.75 -25.92 22.21
N ALA A 356 -36.72 -25.82 21.38
CA ALA A 356 -35.44 -25.22 21.75
C ALA A 356 -35.55 -23.70 22.03
N ALA A 357 -36.39 -22.97 21.29
CA ALA A 357 -36.63 -21.55 21.57
C ALA A 357 -37.50 -21.34 22.81
N LEU A 358 -38.54 -22.15 23.02
CA LEU A 358 -39.38 -22.09 24.22
C LEU A 358 -38.59 -22.38 25.51
N GLN A 359 -37.49 -23.13 25.45
CA GLN A 359 -36.58 -23.35 26.57
C GLN A 359 -35.69 -22.14 26.90
N LYS A 360 -35.47 -21.22 25.95
CA LYS A 360 -34.60 -20.04 26.11
C LYS A 360 -35.37 -18.78 26.52
N VAL A 361 -36.70 -18.82 26.54
CA VAL A 361 -37.53 -17.69 26.97
C VAL A 361 -37.34 -17.46 28.47
N PRO A 362 -37.02 -16.24 28.94
CA PRO A 362 -36.83 -15.95 30.36
C PRO A 362 -38.08 -16.26 31.20
N GLU A 363 -37.89 -16.86 32.38
CA GLU A 363 -38.95 -17.23 33.36
C GLU A 363 -39.86 -16.06 33.77
N ALA A 364 -39.49 -14.81 33.47
CA ALA A 364 -40.32 -13.63 33.71
C ALA A 364 -41.48 -13.43 32.70
N MET A 365 -41.49 -14.17 31.58
CA MET A 365 -42.57 -14.14 30.56
C MET A 365 -43.48 -15.39 30.58
N THR A 366 -43.16 -16.40 31.40
CA THR A 366 -43.96 -17.62 31.57
C THR A 366 -45.06 -17.41 32.61
N GLU A 367 -46.07 -16.60 32.29
CA GLU A 367 -47.32 -16.61 33.04
C GLU A 367 -48.22 -17.72 32.48
N THR A 368 -48.17 -18.94 33.05
CA THR A 368 -49.25 -19.97 33.19
C THR A 368 -48.74 -21.43 33.14
N ASP A 369 -49.30 -22.30 33.99
CA ASP A 369 -49.14 -23.78 33.97
C ASP A 369 -49.56 -24.42 32.63
N ASP A 370 -50.37 -23.72 31.83
CA ASP A 370 -50.87 -24.20 30.54
C ASP A 370 -49.72 -24.44 29.53
N GLN A 371 -48.70 -23.56 29.49
CA GLN A 371 -47.59 -23.63 28.52
C GLN A 371 -46.73 -24.90 28.64
N GLU A 372 -46.63 -25.49 29.84
CA GLU A 372 -45.84 -26.70 30.04
C GLU A 372 -46.54 -27.94 29.47
N ALA A 373 -47.87 -28.02 29.59
CA ALA A 373 -48.67 -29.10 29.00
C ALA A 373 -48.61 -29.07 27.45
N GLU A 374 -48.54 -27.87 26.87
CA GLU A 374 -48.34 -27.72 25.42
C GLU A 374 -46.94 -28.14 24.96
N LYS A 375 -45.89 -27.85 25.74
CA LYS A 375 -44.52 -28.35 25.45
C LYS A 375 -44.45 -29.86 25.51
N ASP A 376 -45.11 -30.50 26.48
CA ASP A 376 -45.15 -31.96 26.59
C ASP A 376 -45.89 -32.60 25.41
N THR A 377 -46.96 -31.95 24.92
CA THR A 377 -47.65 -32.38 23.69
C THR A 377 -46.71 -32.34 22.48
N LEU A 378 -45.90 -31.27 22.33
CA LEU A 378 -44.91 -31.16 21.27
C LEU A 378 -43.76 -32.17 21.42
N ARG A 379 -43.34 -32.48 22.65
CA ARG A 379 -42.34 -33.51 22.93
C ARG A 379 -42.84 -34.90 22.53
N GLY A 380 -44.08 -35.23 22.88
CA GLY A 380 -44.73 -36.47 22.46
C GLY A 380 -44.88 -36.56 20.93
N LEU A 381 -45.18 -35.44 20.27
CA LEU A 381 -45.20 -35.38 18.79
C LEU A 381 -43.80 -35.62 18.20
N LEU A 382 -42.75 -35.03 18.77
CA LEU A 382 -41.38 -35.24 18.32
C LEU A 382 -40.94 -36.70 18.45
N GLU A 383 -41.29 -37.36 19.56
CA GLU A 383 -41.01 -38.78 19.79
C GLU A 383 -41.70 -39.67 18.75
N SER A 384 -42.93 -39.31 18.34
CA SER A 384 -43.67 -40.03 17.29
C SER A 384 -43.11 -39.84 15.88
N LEU A 385 -42.31 -38.78 15.66
CA LEU A 385 -41.70 -38.40 14.39
C LEU A 385 -40.22 -38.78 14.29
N ALA A 386 -39.65 -39.48 15.28
CA ALA A 386 -38.22 -39.76 15.35
C ALA A 386 -37.73 -40.53 14.10
N LEU A 387 -37.11 -39.80 13.18
CA LEU A 387 -36.50 -40.38 11.98
C LEU A 387 -35.08 -40.87 12.33
N PRO A 388 -34.61 -42.01 11.77
CA PRO A 388 -33.21 -42.38 11.90
C PRO A 388 -32.35 -41.28 11.29
N VAL A 389 -31.27 -40.90 11.99
CA VAL A 389 -30.28 -39.93 11.50
C VAL A 389 -29.77 -40.45 10.15
N THR A 390 -30.31 -39.90 9.07
CA THR A 390 -29.90 -40.29 7.73
C THR A 390 -28.59 -39.57 7.47
N GLU A 391 -27.47 -40.22 7.78
CA GLU A 391 -26.15 -39.67 7.50
C GLU A 391 -26.02 -39.51 5.98
N SER A 392 -26.06 -38.26 5.51
CA SER A 392 -25.79 -37.94 4.11
C SER A 392 -24.34 -38.30 3.79
N THR A 393 -24.10 -39.03 2.70
CA THR A 393 -22.74 -39.33 2.27
C THR A 393 -21.99 -38.03 1.93
N PRO A 394 -20.66 -37.98 2.12
CA PRO A 394 -19.86 -36.81 1.77
C PRO A 394 -19.95 -36.46 0.27
N GLU A 395 -20.20 -37.46 -0.60
CA GLU A 395 -20.41 -37.28 -2.04
C GLU A 395 -21.68 -36.49 -2.37
N VAL A 396 -22.79 -36.78 -1.71
CA VAL A 396 -24.06 -36.04 -1.88
C VAL A 396 -23.90 -34.61 -1.36
N SER A 397 -23.22 -34.44 -0.22
CA SER A 397 -22.92 -33.12 0.34
C SER A 397 -22.03 -32.28 -0.59
N ALA A 398 -20.99 -32.88 -1.16
CA ALA A 398 -20.12 -32.23 -2.13
C ALA A 398 -20.87 -31.85 -3.42
N SER A 399 -21.75 -32.72 -3.91
CA SER A 399 -22.54 -32.49 -5.13
C SER A 399 -23.55 -31.36 -4.97
N VAL A 400 -24.29 -31.33 -3.85
CA VAL A 400 -25.23 -30.24 -3.51
C VAL A 400 -24.48 -28.91 -3.41
N THR A 401 -23.33 -28.90 -2.72
CA THR A 401 -22.50 -27.71 -2.57
C THR A 401 -21.94 -27.23 -3.91
N ALA A 402 -21.50 -28.14 -4.77
CA ALA A 402 -21.00 -27.82 -6.10
C ALA A 402 -22.07 -27.16 -6.98
N ILE A 403 -23.33 -27.56 -6.86
CA ILE A 403 -24.45 -26.96 -7.62
C ILE A 403 -24.79 -25.58 -7.06
N ILE A 404 -24.80 -25.41 -5.74
CA ILE A 404 -24.96 -24.09 -5.09
C ILE A 404 -23.91 -23.10 -5.60
N ILE A 405 -22.64 -23.53 -5.66
CA ILE A 405 -21.53 -22.70 -6.16
C ILE A 405 -21.67 -22.44 -7.66
N SER A 406 -21.95 -23.47 -8.46
CA SER A 406 -22.01 -23.36 -9.93
C SER A 406 -23.15 -22.47 -10.42
N HIS A 407 -24.27 -22.44 -9.70
CA HIS A 407 -25.43 -21.62 -10.03
C HIS A 407 -25.50 -20.31 -9.22
N ARG A 408 -24.49 -20.02 -8.38
CA ARG A 408 -24.43 -18.82 -7.51
C ARG A 408 -25.70 -18.61 -6.68
N LEU A 409 -26.20 -19.67 -6.07
CA LEU A 409 -27.38 -19.62 -5.20
C LEU A 409 -27.06 -18.85 -3.89
N ASP A 410 -28.06 -18.57 -3.08
CA ASP A 410 -27.89 -17.83 -1.82
C ASP A 410 -26.74 -18.39 -0.96
N ASP A 411 -25.91 -17.48 -0.44
CA ASP A 411 -24.80 -17.80 0.47
C ASP A 411 -23.64 -18.61 -0.18
N TYR A 412 -23.55 -18.66 -1.52
CA TYR A 412 -22.55 -19.48 -2.24
C TYR A 412 -21.09 -19.21 -1.84
N GLN A 413 -20.75 -18.00 -1.37
CA GLN A 413 -19.39 -17.64 -0.95
C GLN A 413 -18.97 -18.38 0.33
N ASN A 414 -19.87 -18.45 1.32
CA ASN A 414 -19.62 -19.19 2.55
C ASN A 414 -19.58 -20.71 2.29
N PHE A 415 -20.38 -21.18 1.35
CA PHE A 415 -20.33 -22.56 0.88
C PHE A 415 -19.03 -22.87 0.11
N ALA A 416 -18.49 -21.94 -0.68
CA ALA A 416 -17.17 -22.08 -1.31
C ALA A 416 -16.03 -22.16 -0.27
N ALA A 417 -16.10 -21.35 0.79
CA ALA A 417 -15.15 -21.40 1.91
C ALA A 417 -15.18 -22.74 2.67
N LEU A 418 -16.37 -23.33 2.83
CA LEU A 418 -16.53 -24.67 3.41
C LEU A 418 -16.02 -25.76 2.46
N PHE A 419 -16.34 -25.64 1.16
CA PHE A 419 -15.93 -26.57 0.11
C PHE A 419 -14.41 -26.66 -0.05
N ALA A 420 -13.71 -25.56 0.21
CA ALA A 420 -12.25 -25.50 0.27
C ALA A 420 -11.63 -26.17 1.52
N SER A 421 -12.39 -26.29 2.62
CA SER A 421 -11.90 -26.68 3.94
C SER A 421 -12.15 -28.14 4.32
N GLU A 422 -13.16 -28.78 3.74
CA GLU A 422 -13.56 -30.14 4.13
C GLU A 422 -12.71 -31.21 3.42
N GLU A 423 -11.82 -31.85 4.18
CA GLU A 423 -10.91 -32.90 3.69
C GLU A 423 -11.65 -34.09 3.07
N SER A 424 -12.80 -34.46 3.64
CA SER A 424 -13.61 -35.59 3.15
C SER A 424 -14.13 -35.40 1.73
N TRP A 425 -14.28 -34.15 1.27
CA TRP A 425 -14.76 -33.86 -0.08
C TRP A 425 -13.61 -33.80 -1.09
N ALA A 426 -12.42 -33.38 -0.64
CA ALA A 426 -11.21 -33.41 -1.43
C ALA A 426 -10.77 -34.85 -1.79
N ALA A 427 -11.27 -35.86 -1.08
CA ALA A 427 -11.11 -37.29 -1.43
C ALA A 427 -11.98 -37.72 -2.64
N CYS A 428 -13.08 -37.01 -2.93
CA CYS A 428 -13.92 -37.23 -4.12
C CYS A 428 -13.33 -36.47 -5.33
N GLU A 429 -12.13 -36.88 -5.74
CA GLU A 429 -11.19 -36.10 -6.55
C GLU A 429 -11.75 -35.52 -7.86
N GLN A 430 -12.64 -36.22 -8.56
CA GLN A 430 -13.11 -35.78 -9.88
C GLN A 430 -14.16 -34.65 -9.79
N HIS A 431 -15.18 -34.81 -8.95
CA HIS A 431 -16.24 -33.81 -8.79
C HIS A 431 -15.77 -32.55 -8.08
N TRP A 432 -14.85 -32.69 -7.12
CA TRP A 432 -14.27 -31.58 -6.39
C TRP A 432 -13.40 -30.68 -7.29
N MET A 433 -12.52 -31.29 -8.10
CA MET A 433 -11.68 -30.55 -9.04
C MET A 433 -12.48 -29.87 -10.16
N ASP A 434 -13.47 -30.57 -10.74
CA ASP A 434 -14.29 -30.01 -11.81
C ASP A 434 -15.08 -28.76 -11.35
N CYS A 435 -15.51 -28.73 -10.09
CA CYS A 435 -16.18 -27.58 -9.49
C CYS A 435 -15.22 -26.38 -9.34
N LEU A 436 -14.01 -26.62 -8.80
CA LEU A 436 -12.99 -25.58 -8.63
C LEU A 436 -12.57 -24.96 -9.98
N GLU A 437 -12.38 -25.78 -11.01
CA GLU A 437 -11.95 -25.33 -12.33
C GLU A 437 -12.99 -24.44 -13.02
N LYS A 438 -14.27 -24.81 -12.92
CA LYS A 438 -15.37 -24.06 -13.56
C LYS A 438 -15.74 -22.79 -12.79
N ASN A 439 -15.52 -22.76 -11.48
CA ASN A 439 -16.04 -21.72 -10.59
C ASN A 439 -14.96 -20.92 -9.86
N GLN A 440 -13.79 -20.71 -10.47
CA GLN A 440 -12.65 -20.00 -9.86
C GLN A 440 -13.02 -18.66 -9.20
N ALA A 441 -13.96 -17.90 -9.80
CA ALA A 441 -14.43 -16.62 -9.27
C ALA A 441 -15.06 -16.72 -7.87
N ALA A 442 -15.66 -17.86 -7.51
CA ALA A 442 -16.25 -18.09 -6.20
C ALA A 442 -15.20 -18.30 -5.09
N PHE A 443 -13.96 -18.65 -5.45
CA PHE A 443 -12.86 -18.96 -4.53
C PHE A 443 -11.84 -17.82 -4.39
N GLN A 444 -12.15 -16.63 -4.87
CA GLN A 444 -11.26 -15.47 -4.86
C GLN A 444 -11.12 -14.79 -3.48
N GLN A 445 -11.86 -15.23 -2.46
CA GLN A 445 -11.68 -14.72 -1.10
C GLN A 445 -10.37 -15.25 -0.50
N CYS A 446 -9.59 -14.37 0.16
CA CYS A 446 -8.28 -14.72 0.73
C CYS A 446 -8.36 -15.93 1.68
N ASP A 447 -9.33 -15.97 2.59
CA ASP A 447 -9.47 -17.08 3.55
C ASP A 447 -9.71 -18.42 2.84
N THR A 448 -10.55 -18.42 1.81
CA THR A 448 -10.86 -19.59 0.99
C THR A 448 -9.62 -20.08 0.24
N LEU A 449 -8.85 -19.17 -0.35
CA LEU A 449 -7.61 -19.49 -1.06
C LEU A 449 -6.53 -20.10 -0.15
N ILE A 450 -6.39 -19.55 1.07
CA ILE A 450 -5.45 -20.03 2.10
C ILE A 450 -5.87 -21.42 2.61
N ARG A 451 -7.16 -21.69 2.75
CA ARG A 451 -7.68 -23.03 3.07
C ARG A 451 -7.39 -24.05 1.97
N LEU A 452 -7.66 -23.70 0.69
CA LEU A 452 -7.29 -24.55 -0.45
C LEU A 452 -5.79 -24.86 -0.47
N THR A 453 -4.97 -23.85 -0.18
CA THR A 453 -3.51 -23.99 -0.09
C THR A 453 -3.11 -24.95 1.02
N SER A 454 -3.75 -24.86 2.19
CA SER A 454 -3.50 -25.77 3.31
C SER A 454 -3.86 -27.22 2.95
N THR A 455 -5.00 -27.42 2.29
CA THR A 455 -5.42 -28.74 1.78
C THR A 455 -4.43 -29.31 0.75
N LEU A 456 -3.94 -28.48 -0.16
CA LEU A 456 -2.89 -28.87 -1.12
C LEU A 456 -1.59 -29.27 -0.38
N MET A 457 -1.14 -28.48 0.60
CA MET A 457 0.08 -28.77 1.36
C MET A 457 -0.03 -30.09 2.12
N LEU A 458 -1.20 -30.42 2.68
CA LEU A 458 -1.45 -31.72 3.31
C LEU A 458 -1.43 -32.87 2.28
N LYS A 459 -2.05 -32.69 1.11
CA LYS A 459 -2.00 -33.70 0.03
C LYS A 459 -0.57 -33.96 -0.46
N LEU A 460 0.24 -32.92 -0.63
CA LEU A 460 1.65 -33.03 -1.03
C LEU A 460 2.51 -33.77 0.00
N GLN A 461 2.07 -33.85 1.26
CA GLN A 461 2.75 -34.59 2.33
C GLN A 461 2.33 -36.07 2.42
N SER A 462 1.24 -36.47 1.75
CA SER A 462 0.75 -37.85 1.77
C SER A 462 1.62 -38.78 0.90
N GLU A 463 1.94 -39.98 1.41
CA GLU A 463 2.81 -40.96 0.71
C GLU A 463 2.19 -41.51 -0.60
N SER A 464 0.88 -41.32 -0.81
CA SER A 464 0.12 -41.77 -1.99
C SER A 464 -0.24 -40.65 -2.98
N ALA A 465 0.46 -39.52 -2.95
CA ALA A 465 0.11 -38.34 -3.74
C ALA A 465 0.25 -38.58 -5.26
N ASP A 466 -0.85 -38.46 -6.00
CA ASP A 466 -0.81 -38.37 -7.46
C ASP A 466 -0.21 -37.01 -7.87
N VAL A 467 1.02 -37.06 -8.40
CA VAL A 467 1.80 -35.90 -8.85
C VAL A 467 1.05 -35.12 -9.95
N SER A 468 0.28 -35.79 -10.81
CA SER A 468 -0.45 -35.15 -11.90
C SER A 468 -1.63 -34.32 -11.36
N HIS A 469 -2.35 -34.87 -10.39
CA HIS A 469 -3.45 -34.21 -9.70
C HIS A 469 -2.96 -33.01 -8.87
N CYS A 470 -1.86 -33.17 -8.12
CA CYS A 470 -1.26 -32.09 -7.34
C CYS A 470 -0.80 -30.91 -8.23
N LYS A 471 -0.20 -31.20 -9.40
CA LYS A 471 0.15 -30.16 -10.39
C LYS A 471 -1.08 -29.42 -10.93
N LYS A 472 -2.17 -30.15 -11.19
CA LYS A 472 -3.44 -29.56 -11.66
C LYS A 472 -4.04 -28.63 -10.59
N LEU A 473 -4.08 -29.09 -9.34
CA LEU A 473 -4.58 -28.29 -8.21
C LEU A 473 -3.72 -27.06 -7.93
N MET A 474 -2.38 -27.20 -7.94
CA MET A 474 -1.45 -26.07 -7.84
C MET A 474 -1.72 -25.02 -8.91
N LYS A 475 -1.94 -25.45 -10.15
CA LYS A 475 -2.26 -24.55 -11.27
C LYS A 475 -3.57 -23.81 -11.01
N VAL A 476 -4.63 -24.52 -10.63
CA VAL A 476 -5.94 -23.90 -10.34
C VAL A 476 -5.85 -22.87 -9.21
N ILE A 477 -5.18 -23.21 -8.10
CA ILE A 477 -4.95 -22.29 -6.97
C ILE A 477 -4.15 -21.06 -7.42
N THR A 478 -3.11 -21.27 -8.23
CA THR A 478 -2.28 -20.18 -8.77
C THR A 478 -3.05 -19.29 -9.76
N ASP A 479 -3.96 -19.86 -10.55
CA ASP A 479 -4.82 -19.11 -11.49
C ASP A 479 -5.88 -18.30 -10.73
N ILE A 480 -6.49 -18.86 -9.67
CA ILE A 480 -7.38 -18.13 -8.75
C ILE A 480 -6.63 -16.94 -8.12
N PHE A 481 -5.42 -17.17 -7.59
CA PHE A 481 -4.57 -16.11 -7.05
C PHE A 481 -4.22 -15.05 -8.10
N SER A 482 -3.93 -15.48 -9.34
CA SER A 482 -3.56 -14.58 -10.44
C SER A 482 -4.70 -13.63 -10.83
N ALA A 483 -5.95 -14.06 -10.68
CA ALA A 483 -7.14 -13.26 -10.96
C ALA A 483 -7.44 -12.19 -9.88
N LEU A 484 -6.78 -12.25 -8.72
CA LEU A 484 -6.98 -11.27 -7.63
C LEU A 484 -6.45 -9.87 -7.98
N SER A 485 -7.08 -8.87 -7.35
CA SER A 485 -6.56 -7.50 -7.36
C SER A 485 -5.19 -7.43 -6.65
N LEU A 486 -4.37 -6.42 -6.95
CA LEU A 486 -3.06 -6.29 -6.30
C LEU A 486 -3.16 -6.13 -4.77
N LYS A 487 -4.24 -5.51 -4.27
CA LYS A 487 -4.52 -5.38 -2.84
C LYS A 487 -4.80 -6.75 -2.20
N ASP A 488 -5.62 -7.56 -2.85
CA ASP A 488 -5.99 -8.89 -2.34
C ASP A 488 -4.83 -9.88 -2.46
N LYS A 489 -4.01 -9.76 -3.51
CA LYS A 489 -2.73 -10.50 -3.65
C LYS A 489 -1.81 -10.23 -2.47
N ASN A 490 -1.69 -8.98 -2.04
CA ASN A 490 -0.86 -8.63 -0.88
C ASN A 490 -1.39 -9.24 0.42
N THR A 491 -2.71 -9.23 0.62
CA THR A 491 -3.35 -9.86 1.78
C THR A 491 -3.11 -11.38 1.79
N ALA A 492 -3.25 -12.03 0.63
CA ALA A 492 -2.98 -13.46 0.47
C ALA A 492 -1.48 -13.80 0.64
N LEU A 493 -0.55 -12.96 0.17
CA LEU A 493 0.89 -13.16 0.35
C LEU A 493 1.30 -13.05 1.83
N ALA A 494 0.75 -12.08 2.56
CA ALA A 494 0.98 -11.97 4.00
C ALA A 494 0.48 -13.22 4.75
N ALA A 495 -0.72 -13.68 4.42
CA ALA A 495 -1.26 -14.92 4.98
C ALA A 495 -0.42 -16.16 4.60
N MET A 496 0.07 -16.25 3.36
CA MET A 496 0.95 -17.34 2.93
C MET A 496 2.28 -17.36 3.70
N LEU A 497 2.89 -16.20 3.94
CA LEU A 497 4.11 -16.10 4.75
C LEU A 497 3.89 -16.53 6.20
N ARG A 498 2.72 -16.20 6.80
CA ARG A 498 2.35 -16.69 8.13
C ARG A 498 2.17 -18.22 8.16
N LEU A 499 1.72 -18.83 7.05
CA LEU A 499 1.61 -20.29 6.94
C LEU A 499 2.96 -20.99 6.73
N SER A 500 3.80 -20.48 5.83
CA SER A 500 5.07 -21.10 5.44
C SER A 500 5.97 -20.13 4.67
N SER A 501 7.20 -19.92 5.13
CA SER A 501 8.21 -19.11 4.41
C SER A 501 8.58 -19.71 3.05
N ARG A 502 8.40 -21.03 2.86
CA ARG A 502 8.66 -21.76 1.61
C ARG A 502 7.41 -22.06 0.80
N GLY A 503 6.27 -21.48 1.18
CA GLY A 503 5.01 -21.65 0.48
C GLY A 503 4.57 -23.12 0.44
N PHE A 504 4.20 -23.61 -0.75
CA PHE A 504 3.78 -24.99 -0.99
C PHE A 504 4.90 -26.03 -0.72
N PHE A 505 6.17 -25.60 -0.62
CA PHE A 505 7.35 -26.46 -0.58
C PHE A 505 8.00 -26.58 0.82
N GLY A 506 7.22 -26.38 1.88
CA GLY A 506 7.73 -26.34 3.26
C GLY A 506 8.37 -27.63 3.80
N ARG A 507 7.99 -28.82 3.29
CA ARG A 507 8.55 -30.15 3.64
C ARG A 507 8.67 -31.01 2.37
N CYS A 508 9.37 -32.15 2.42
CA CYS A 508 9.71 -33.00 1.25
C CYS A 508 8.59 -33.08 0.19
N VAL A 509 8.85 -32.49 -0.98
CA VAL A 509 7.95 -32.48 -2.15
C VAL A 509 8.57 -33.32 -3.27
N PRO A 510 7.79 -34.00 -4.13
CA PRO A 510 8.32 -34.68 -5.32
C PRO A 510 9.10 -33.74 -6.26
N SER A 511 10.26 -34.19 -6.75
CA SER A 511 11.16 -33.38 -7.60
C SER A 511 10.51 -32.85 -8.89
N ALA A 512 9.57 -33.61 -9.47
CA ALA A 512 8.85 -33.21 -10.67
C ALA A 512 7.99 -31.95 -10.47
N VAL A 513 7.60 -31.62 -9.23
CA VAL A 513 6.83 -30.41 -8.90
C VAL A 513 7.78 -29.22 -8.70
N THR A 514 8.93 -29.43 -8.05
CA THR A 514 9.95 -28.39 -7.85
C THR A 514 10.58 -27.94 -9.17
N GLU A 515 10.88 -28.87 -10.10
CA GLU A 515 11.43 -28.54 -11.41
C GLU A 515 10.48 -27.64 -12.25
N GLY A 516 9.17 -27.90 -12.18
CA GLY A 516 8.17 -27.08 -12.87
C GLY A 516 8.11 -25.66 -12.32
N PHE A 517 8.21 -25.51 -11.00
CA PHE A 517 8.26 -24.20 -10.35
C PHE A 517 9.56 -23.44 -10.67
N GLU A 518 10.72 -24.09 -10.67
CA GLU A 518 12.00 -23.45 -11.02
C GLU A 518 12.00 -22.89 -12.45
N GLN A 519 11.37 -23.60 -13.39
CA GLN A 519 11.17 -23.12 -14.76
C GLN A 519 10.25 -21.89 -14.79
N GLU A 520 9.14 -21.92 -14.07
CA GLU A 520 8.21 -20.78 -13.97
C GLU A 520 8.87 -19.54 -13.34
N LEU A 521 9.62 -19.74 -12.25
CA LEU A 521 10.41 -18.71 -11.58
C LEU A 521 11.40 -18.07 -12.56
N SER A 522 12.17 -18.89 -13.27
CA SER A 522 13.15 -18.43 -14.25
C SER A 522 12.48 -17.66 -15.40
N MET A 523 11.33 -18.14 -15.91
CA MET A 523 10.57 -17.45 -16.95
C MET A 523 10.06 -16.09 -16.47
N ALA A 524 9.52 -16.00 -15.26
CA ALA A 524 9.00 -14.75 -14.70
C ALA A 524 10.10 -13.66 -14.64
N PHE A 525 11.27 -13.98 -14.10
CA PHE A 525 12.38 -13.02 -14.01
C PHE A 525 13.00 -12.70 -15.37
N ASN A 526 13.09 -13.66 -16.28
CA ASN A 526 13.57 -13.40 -17.65
C ASN A 526 12.62 -12.45 -18.41
N CYS A 527 11.30 -12.62 -18.30
CA CYS A 527 10.32 -11.70 -18.89
C CYS A 527 10.46 -10.27 -18.33
N ILE A 528 10.68 -10.14 -17.02
CA ILE A 528 10.86 -8.83 -16.36
C ILE A 528 12.15 -8.14 -16.83
N ILE A 529 13.25 -8.89 -16.96
CA ILE A 529 14.54 -8.34 -17.40
C ILE A 529 14.50 -7.94 -18.88
N GLN A 530 13.87 -8.75 -19.74
CA GLN A 530 13.78 -8.49 -21.19
C GLN A 530 12.79 -7.37 -21.54
N GLY A 531 11.74 -7.16 -20.75
CA GLY A 531 10.75 -6.09 -20.95
C GLY A 531 11.25 -4.65 -20.74
N ARG A 532 12.54 -4.45 -20.50
CA ARG A 532 13.18 -3.16 -20.17
C ARG A 532 13.37 -2.20 -21.36
N GLY A 533 13.06 -2.61 -22.58
CA GLY A 533 13.27 -1.83 -23.80
C GLY A 533 12.23 -0.72 -24.06
N GLY A 534 12.56 0.53 -23.71
CA GLY A 534 12.08 1.75 -24.39
C GLY A 534 10.59 2.09 -24.37
N ALA A 535 9.95 2.21 -23.19
CA ALA A 535 8.52 2.52 -23.08
C ALA A 535 8.21 3.83 -22.33
N SER A 536 7.09 4.49 -22.67
CA SER A 536 6.62 5.75 -22.07
C SER A 536 6.16 5.59 -20.60
N ALA A 537 6.03 6.69 -19.85
CA ALA A 537 5.71 6.68 -18.41
C ALA A 537 4.42 5.90 -18.03
N ALA A 538 3.36 5.97 -18.85
CA ALA A 538 2.12 5.22 -18.61
C ALA A 538 2.30 3.71 -18.87
N VAL A 539 3.10 3.34 -19.86
CA VAL A 539 3.45 1.95 -20.15
C VAL A 539 4.40 1.40 -19.09
N LEU A 540 5.28 2.22 -18.51
CA LEU A 540 6.15 1.82 -17.39
C LEU A 540 5.36 1.45 -16.14
N GLN A 541 4.27 2.16 -15.81
CA GLN A 541 3.43 1.81 -14.66
C GLN A 541 2.58 0.55 -14.93
N GLY A 542 2.03 0.40 -16.14
CA GLY A 542 1.32 -0.82 -16.55
C GLY A 542 2.25 -2.06 -16.56
N ASN A 543 3.49 -1.88 -17.03
CA ASN A 543 4.54 -2.90 -16.99
C ASN A 543 4.94 -3.22 -15.54
N LEU A 544 4.98 -2.24 -14.64
CA LEU A 544 5.31 -2.46 -13.23
C LEU A 544 4.24 -3.27 -12.50
N ASN A 545 2.96 -2.96 -12.68
CA ASN A 545 1.87 -3.74 -12.09
C ASN A 545 1.85 -5.18 -12.62
N THR A 546 2.14 -5.36 -13.91
CA THR A 546 2.26 -6.69 -14.54
C THR A 546 3.45 -7.46 -13.95
N ALA A 547 4.61 -6.82 -13.84
CA ALA A 547 5.80 -7.41 -13.23
C ALA A 547 5.58 -7.75 -11.74
N ALA A 548 4.92 -6.88 -10.98
CA ALA A 548 4.54 -7.13 -9.60
C ALA A 548 3.57 -8.31 -9.49
N SER A 549 2.59 -8.42 -10.41
CA SER A 549 1.70 -9.58 -10.43
C SER A 549 2.41 -10.88 -10.80
N LEU A 550 3.41 -10.85 -11.69
CA LEU A 550 4.23 -12.03 -12.02
C LEU A 550 5.08 -12.48 -10.82
N VAL A 551 5.73 -11.53 -10.14
CA VAL A 551 6.50 -11.83 -8.91
C VAL A 551 5.58 -12.31 -7.80
N ALA A 552 4.41 -11.69 -7.60
CA ALA A 552 3.41 -12.13 -6.63
C ALA A 552 2.97 -13.58 -6.88
N ARG A 553 2.77 -13.95 -8.15
CA ARG A 553 2.35 -15.30 -8.53
C ARG A 553 3.38 -16.36 -8.13
N VAL A 554 4.67 -16.14 -8.39
CA VAL A 554 5.73 -17.07 -7.98
C VAL A 554 6.01 -17.01 -6.47
N ALA A 555 5.85 -15.83 -5.86
CA ALA A 555 6.02 -15.65 -4.42
C ALA A 555 4.90 -16.33 -3.62
N PHE A 556 3.67 -16.41 -4.13
CA PHE A 556 2.59 -17.14 -3.47
C PHE A 556 2.90 -18.65 -3.42
N GLN A 557 3.55 -19.21 -4.45
CA GLN A 557 3.95 -20.61 -4.46
C GLN A 557 5.16 -20.89 -3.54
N ASN A 558 6.17 -20.00 -3.55
CA ASN A 558 7.35 -20.07 -2.68
C ASN A 558 7.93 -18.66 -2.40
N PRO A 559 7.58 -18.03 -1.26
CA PRO A 559 8.02 -16.68 -0.95
C PRO A 559 9.54 -16.54 -0.86
N GLU A 560 10.21 -17.48 -0.18
CA GLU A 560 11.68 -17.48 0.00
C GLU A 560 12.42 -17.56 -1.34
N ALA A 561 12.02 -18.47 -2.24
CA ALA A 561 12.65 -18.60 -3.55
C ALA A 561 12.44 -17.36 -4.43
N ALA A 562 11.23 -16.78 -4.40
CA ALA A 562 10.93 -15.55 -5.13
C ALA A 562 11.76 -14.36 -4.63
N LEU A 563 11.86 -14.17 -3.30
CA LEU A 563 12.69 -13.12 -2.70
C LEU A 563 14.18 -13.32 -3.00
N ARG A 564 14.68 -14.56 -2.93
CA ARG A 564 16.07 -14.89 -3.30
C ARG A 564 16.36 -14.54 -4.77
N SER A 565 15.46 -14.87 -5.69
CA SER A 565 15.59 -14.51 -7.11
C SER A 565 15.48 -13.00 -7.37
N CYS A 566 14.62 -12.28 -6.62
CA CYS A 566 14.57 -10.82 -6.64
C CYS A 566 15.90 -10.20 -6.21
N CYS A 567 16.45 -10.63 -5.08
CA CYS A 567 17.71 -10.13 -4.55
C CYS A 567 18.88 -10.45 -5.49
N HIS A 568 18.95 -11.69 -5.98
CA HIS A 568 19.97 -12.10 -6.95
C HIS A 568 19.90 -11.25 -8.23
N SER A 569 18.69 -11.07 -8.78
CA SER A 569 18.50 -10.24 -9.97
C SER A 569 18.85 -8.77 -9.72
N ALA A 570 18.57 -8.24 -8.53
CA ALA A 570 18.89 -6.86 -8.19
C ALA A 570 20.41 -6.60 -8.10
N ILE A 571 21.17 -7.55 -7.57
CA ILE A 571 22.62 -7.40 -7.31
C ILE A 571 23.45 -7.72 -8.56
N PHE A 572 23.15 -8.83 -9.25
CA PHE A 572 24.00 -9.34 -10.33
C PHE A 572 23.63 -8.80 -11.73
N ASN A 573 22.39 -8.32 -11.95
CA ASN A 573 21.99 -7.78 -13.26
C ASN A 573 22.08 -6.25 -13.28
N LYS A 574 23.00 -5.72 -14.10
CA LYS A 574 23.32 -4.29 -14.18
C LYS A 574 22.07 -3.40 -14.32
N GLY A 575 21.77 -2.66 -13.24
CA GLY A 575 20.68 -1.67 -13.21
C GLY A 575 19.29 -2.24 -12.97
N ALA A 576 19.15 -3.53 -12.66
CA ALA A 576 17.88 -4.16 -12.31
C ALA A 576 17.42 -3.82 -10.88
N PHE A 577 18.33 -3.40 -9.99
CA PHE A 577 18.04 -3.04 -8.60
C PHE A 577 16.83 -2.10 -8.45
N SER A 578 16.73 -1.08 -9.29
CA SER A 578 15.65 -0.08 -9.21
C SER A 578 14.27 -0.65 -9.55
N LEU A 579 14.20 -1.55 -10.53
CA LEU A 579 12.97 -2.23 -10.92
C LEU A 579 12.56 -3.24 -9.85
N MET A 580 13.50 -4.05 -9.36
CA MET A 580 13.23 -5.04 -8.31
C MET A 580 12.77 -4.39 -7.01
N ALA A 581 13.37 -3.26 -6.62
CA ALA A 581 12.94 -2.51 -5.45
C ALA A 581 11.50 -1.98 -5.62
N LYS A 582 11.18 -1.39 -6.77
CA LYS A 582 9.82 -0.92 -7.08
C LYS A 582 8.79 -2.04 -7.12
N ILE A 583 9.15 -3.23 -7.60
CA ILE A 583 8.28 -4.41 -7.57
C ILE A 583 7.97 -4.82 -6.12
N LEU A 584 8.99 -4.93 -5.26
CA LEU A 584 8.78 -5.29 -3.86
C LEU A 584 7.99 -4.23 -3.09
N GLN A 585 8.19 -2.94 -3.41
CA GLN A 585 7.39 -1.85 -2.83
C GLN A 585 5.89 -1.93 -3.20
N GLN A 586 5.53 -2.57 -4.32
CA GLN A 586 4.13 -2.87 -4.69
C GLN A 586 3.59 -4.15 -4.01
N LEU A 587 4.48 -4.91 -3.35
CA LEU A 587 4.18 -6.18 -2.70
C LEU A 587 4.45 -6.16 -1.19
N PRO A 588 3.89 -5.20 -0.40
CA PRO A 588 4.12 -5.11 1.05
C PRO A 588 3.73 -6.38 1.83
N GLY A 589 2.85 -7.23 1.27
CA GLY A 589 2.52 -8.53 1.87
C GLY A 589 3.73 -9.46 2.05
N LEU A 590 4.84 -9.22 1.33
CA LEU A 590 6.09 -9.99 1.44
C LEU A 590 7.02 -9.51 2.56
N ARG A 591 6.69 -8.43 3.26
CA ARG A 591 7.52 -7.89 4.36
C ARG A 591 7.60 -8.85 5.55
N GLY A 592 6.55 -9.65 5.77
CA GLY A 592 6.33 -10.35 7.04
C GLY A 592 5.82 -9.38 8.12
N GLU A 593 4.93 -9.83 8.99
CA GLU A 593 4.43 -9.00 10.09
C GLU A 593 5.30 -9.12 11.34
N GLU A 594 5.50 -7.98 11.99
CA GLU A 594 5.99 -7.86 13.37
C GLU A 594 4.77 -7.95 14.31
N GLU A 595 4.25 -9.15 14.56
CA GLU A 595 3.38 -9.39 15.72
C GLU A 595 4.03 -10.44 16.63
N SER A 596 4.75 -9.93 17.61
CA SER A 596 5.00 -10.46 18.96
C SER A 596 5.28 -11.96 19.17
N ILE A 597 6.50 -12.21 19.66
CA ILE A 597 6.85 -13.12 20.77
C ILE A 597 6.30 -14.55 20.64
N ASP A 598 7.07 -15.42 20.00
CA ASP A 598 7.16 -16.80 20.44
C ASP A 598 8.63 -17.08 20.76
N GLU A 599 8.94 -17.13 22.06
CA GLU A 599 10.25 -17.55 22.58
C GLU A 599 10.43 -19.05 22.32
N GLY A 600 10.87 -19.39 21.11
CA GLY A 600 11.14 -20.76 20.68
C GLY A 600 12.48 -20.86 19.96
N ASN A 601 13.57 -21.03 20.73
CA ASN A 601 14.88 -21.57 20.34
C ASN A 601 15.30 -21.44 18.86
N ASP A 602 15.69 -20.24 18.44
CA ASP A 602 16.80 -19.99 17.50
C ASP A 602 17.13 -18.49 17.46
N ALA A 603 17.53 -17.95 18.62
CA ALA A 603 17.84 -16.53 18.83
C ALA A 603 19.09 -15.99 18.09
N LEU A 604 19.67 -16.77 17.16
CA LEU A 604 20.87 -16.39 16.38
C LEU A 604 20.55 -15.98 14.94
N SER A 605 19.29 -16.10 14.48
CA SER A 605 18.88 -15.80 13.09
C SER A 605 17.54 -15.04 13.04
N GLY A 606 17.43 -13.96 13.81
CA GLY A 606 16.20 -13.16 13.98
C GLY A 606 15.97 -12.06 12.94
N GLY A 607 16.41 -12.24 11.69
CA GLY A 607 16.18 -11.27 10.61
C GLY A 607 14.94 -11.59 9.78
N SER A 608 14.34 -10.59 9.12
CA SER A 608 13.29 -10.82 8.11
C SER A 608 13.77 -11.79 7.03
N LEU A 609 12.82 -12.48 6.39
CA LEU A 609 13.11 -13.42 5.30
C LEU A 609 13.96 -12.79 4.19
N LEU A 610 13.71 -11.51 3.90
CA LEU A 610 14.48 -10.72 2.94
C LEU A 610 15.94 -10.57 3.37
N CYS A 611 16.18 -10.17 4.63
CA CYS A 611 17.52 -10.03 5.18
C CYS A 611 18.29 -11.35 5.15
N ARG A 612 17.63 -12.47 5.47
CA ARG A 612 18.23 -13.81 5.36
C ARG A 612 18.61 -14.13 3.91
N CYS A 613 17.74 -13.87 2.94
CA CYS A 613 18.06 -14.05 1.52
C CYS A 613 19.24 -13.19 1.06
N LEU A 614 19.33 -11.93 1.52
CA LEU A 614 20.45 -11.04 1.22
C LEU A 614 21.75 -11.52 1.87
N GLN A 615 21.72 -11.93 3.13
CA GLN A 615 22.88 -12.49 3.83
C GLN A 615 23.40 -13.76 3.14
N GLU A 616 22.51 -14.67 2.74
CA GLU A 616 22.88 -15.87 1.97
C GLU A 616 23.63 -15.50 0.68
N ILE A 617 23.08 -14.56 -0.10
CA ILE A 617 23.72 -14.14 -1.37
C ILE A 617 25.12 -13.59 -1.12
N ILE A 618 25.29 -12.75 -0.10
CA ILE A 618 26.58 -12.11 0.19
C ILE A 618 27.60 -13.13 0.74
N ASN A 619 27.14 -14.12 1.50
CA ASN A 619 28.00 -15.17 2.03
C ASN A 619 28.44 -16.20 0.98
N THR A 620 27.70 -16.33 -0.13
CA THR A 620 28.07 -17.28 -1.20
C THR A 620 29.26 -16.82 -2.05
N LYS A 621 29.42 -15.51 -2.28
CA LYS A 621 30.46 -14.94 -3.14
C LYS A 621 30.82 -13.51 -2.71
N ALA A 622 32.11 -13.19 -2.70
CA ALA A 622 32.58 -11.82 -2.52
C ALA A 622 32.10 -10.90 -3.66
N LEU A 623 31.51 -9.76 -3.31
CA LEU A 623 30.95 -8.80 -4.26
C LEU A 623 32.06 -7.93 -4.90
N SER A 624 32.00 -7.78 -6.22
CA SER A 624 32.78 -6.79 -6.98
C SER A 624 32.32 -5.36 -6.69
N ALA A 625 33.11 -4.35 -7.01
CA ALA A 625 32.77 -2.93 -6.76
C ALA A 625 31.41 -2.52 -7.35
N ASN A 626 31.10 -2.96 -8.58
CA ASN A 626 29.82 -2.69 -9.22
C ASN A 626 28.65 -3.48 -8.59
N GLU A 627 28.88 -4.69 -8.06
CA GLU A 627 27.87 -5.45 -7.31
C GLU A 627 27.62 -4.81 -5.93
N LYS A 628 28.66 -4.31 -5.24
CA LYS A 628 28.57 -3.53 -3.99
C LYS A 628 27.71 -2.26 -4.18
N GLU A 629 27.98 -1.51 -5.25
CA GLU A 629 27.20 -0.30 -5.58
C GLU A 629 25.71 -0.61 -5.85
N GLN A 630 25.43 -1.68 -6.60
CA GLN A 630 24.06 -2.11 -6.87
C GLN A 630 23.35 -2.58 -5.60
N PHE A 631 24.04 -3.31 -4.74
CA PHE A 631 23.53 -3.73 -3.44
C PHE A 631 23.17 -2.52 -2.55
N LEU A 632 24.07 -1.54 -2.42
CA LEU A 632 23.81 -0.30 -1.68
C LEU A 632 22.58 0.44 -2.21
N LYS A 633 22.50 0.64 -3.53
CA LYS A 633 21.36 1.31 -4.15
C LYS A 633 20.07 0.53 -3.98
N TYR A 634 20.12 -0.80 -4.03
CA TYR A 634 18.96 -1.66 -3.83
C TYR A 634 18.41 -1.55 -2.40
N VAL A 635 19.28 -1.74 -1.40
CA VAL A 635 18.91 -1.66 0.03
C VAL A 635 18.44 -0.25 0.38
N GLY A 636 19.12 0.79 -0.14
CA GLY A 636 18.70 2.18 0.01
C GLY A 636 17.26 2.42 -0.46
N LEU A 637 16.90 1.92 -1.65
CA LEU A 637 15.53 2.04 -2.16
C LEU A 637 14.50 1.28 -1.29
N LEU A 638 14.85 0.10 -0.76
CA LEU A 638 13.93 -0.66 0.10
C LEU A 638 13.67 0.01 1.45
N MET A 639 14.65 0.77 1.96
CA MET A 639 14.51 1.57 3.17
C MET A 639 13.70 2.85 2.96
N THR A 640 13.59 3.37 1.73
CA THR A 640 12.80 4.58 1.49
C THR A 640 11.29 4.32 1.69
N PRO A 641 10.57 5.21 2.42
CA PRO A 641 9.13 5.09 2.57
C PRO A 641 8.42 5.43 1.26
N VAL A 642 7.48 4.57 0.84
CA VAL A 642 6.68 4.79 -0.38
C VAL A 642 5.21 5.04 -0.01
N MET A 643 4.59 6.00 -0.70
CA MET A 643 3.14 6.20 -0.66
C MET A 643 2.44 5.03 -1.35
N THR A 644 1.82 4.15 -0.59
CA THR A 644 0.81 3.23 -1.12
C THR A 644 -0.52 3.99 -1.23
N GLY A 645 -1.20 3.88 -2.38
CA GLY A 645 -2.31 4.78 -2.77
C GLY A 645 -3.53 4.81 -1.83
N GLU A 646 -4.25 5.93 -1.93
CA GLU A 646 -5.58 6.29 -1.37
C GLU A 646 -6.04 5.54 -0.10
N GLY A 647 -5.59 6.07 1.03
CA GLY A 647 -6.03 5.77 2.38
C GLY A 647 -5.02 6.38 3.34
N GLU A 648 -5.42 6.78 4.54
CA GLU A 648 -4.56 7.33 5.60
C GLU A 648 -3.55 6.29 6.16
N GLY A 649 -2.88 5.54 5.27
CA GLY A 649 -1.91 4.52 5.57
C GLY A 649 -0.54 5.13 5.79
N ARG A 650 -0.05 5.03 7.02
CA ARG A 650 1.32 5.31 7.47
C ARG A 650 2.34 4.95 6.39
N ARG A 651 3.17 5.91 5.96
CA ARG A 651 4.35 5.66 5.11
C ARG A 651 5.21 4.58 5.77
N ARG A 652 5.29 3.39 5.16
CA ARG A 652 6.10 2.28 5.68
C ARG A 652 7.12 1.86 4.63
N SER A 653 8.37 1.76 5.04
CA SER A 653 9.43 1.18 4.22
C SER A 653 9.26 -0.33 4.10
N PHE A 654 9.78 -0.92 3.02
CA PHE A 654 9.78 -2.38 2.86
C PHE A 654 10.78 -3.02 3.83
N LEU A 655 11.89 -2.34 4.08
CA LEU A 655 12.95 -2.74 5.02
C LEU A 655 13.20 -1.64 6.05
N GLN A 656 13.36 -1.98 7.32
CA GLN A 656 13.66 -0.99 8.36
C GLN A 656 15.17 -0.66 8.39
N PRO A 657 15.57 0.62 8.49
CA PRO A 657 16.97 1.01 8.64
C PRO A 657 17.66 0.33 9.84
N GLN A 658 16.94 0.20 10.96
CA GLN A 658 17.39 -0.48 12.16
C GLN A 658 17.80 -1.94 11.89
N GLU A 659 16.95 -2.67 11.17
CA GLU A 659 17.19 -4.07 10.83
C GLU A 659 18.45 -4.22 9.96
N VAL A 660 18.64 -3.31 9.00
CA VAL A 660 19.82 -3.29 8.13
C VAL A 660 21.10 -3.07 8.94
N VAL A 661 21.09 -2.12 9.88
CA VAL A 661 22.26 -1.84 10.73
C VAL A 661 22.59 -3.04 11.63
N ASN A 662 21.59 -3.66 12.25
CA ASN A 662 21.79 -4.80 13.13
C ASN A 662 22.32 -6.05 12.40
N ILE A 663 21.91 -6.25 11.13
CA ILE A 663 22.20 -7.45 10.35
C ILE A 663 23.48 -7.31 9.51
N PHE A 664 23.72 -6.13 8.92
CA PHE A 664 24.81 -5.92 7.94
C PHE A 664 25.92 -4.98 8.44
N VAL A 665 25.69 -4.18 9.48
CA VAL A 665 26.69 -3.21 9.97
C VAL A 665 27.33 -3.71 11.25
N LEU A 666 26.56 -3.88 12.33
CA LEU A 666 27.09 -4.22 13.66
C LEU A 666 27.99 -5.47 13.69
N PRO A 667 27.63 -6.61 13.05
CA PRO A 667 28.47 -7.80 13.08
C PRO A 667 29.84 -7.55 12.45
N ASN A 668 29.88 -6.78 11.35
CA ASN A 668 31.10 -6.53 10.56
C ASN A 668 32.01 -5.45 11.17
N LEU A 669 31.48 -4.55 12.01
CA LEU A 669 32.29 -3.60 12.76
C LEU A 669 32.92 -4.22 14.01
N SER A 670 32.40 -5.36 14.49
CA SER A 670 32.82 -6.01 15.74
C SER A 670 33.89 -7.11 15.58
N THR A 671 33.97 -7.74 14.40
CA THR A 671 34.91 -8.85 14.14
C THR A 671 36.23 -8.37 13.54
N THR A 672 37.27 -8.36 14.38
CA THR A 672 38.67 -8.29 13.92
C THR A 672 39.07 -9.63 13.27
N GLY A 673 38.61 -9.88 12.05
CA GLY A 673 39.05 -11.02 11.24
C GLY A 673 37.93 -11.78 10.53
N GLN A 674 38.06 -11.87 9.20
CA GLN A 674 37.36 -12.80 8.29
C GLN A 674 35.83 -12.63 8.11
N SER A 675 35.34 -11.40 7.94
CA SER A 675 34.02 -11.17 7.31
C SER A 675 34.17 -11.00 5.79
N SER A 676 33.20 -11.53 5.01
CA SER A 676 33.04 -11.25 3.57
C SER A 676 32.65 -9.80 3.29
N PHE A 677 32.20 -9.09 4.33
CA PHE A 677 31.84 -7.68 4.31
C PHE A 677 33.03 -6.79 4.63
N ASP A 678 33.24 -5.83 3.75
CA ASP A 678 34.24 -4.77 3.89
C ASP A 678 33.75 -3.70 4.88
N ILE A 679 34.66 -3.11 5.65
CA ILE A 679 34.36 -1.99 6.55
C ILE A 679 33.82 -0.81 5.72
N GLU A 680 34.36 -0.58 4.52
CA GLU A 680 33.88 0.43 3.60
C GLU A 680 32.38 0.25 3.27
N LEU A 681 31.97 -0.97 2.91
CA LEU A 681 30.58 -1.26 2.56
C LEU A 681 29.65 -1.10 3.78
N SER A 682 30.13 -1.48 4.97
CA SER A 682 29.40 -1.33 6.23
C SER A 682 29.17 0.15 6.57
N LEU A 683 30.18 1.00 6.38
CA LEU A 683 30.08 2.44 6.56
C LEU A 683 29.17 3.09 5.50
N GLN A 684 29.25 2.65 4.25
CA GLN A 684 28.35 3.11 3.18
C GLN A 684 26.89 2.75 3.46
N LEU A 685 26.62 1.55 3.99
CA LEU A 685 25.28 1.14 4.41
C LEU A 685 24.78 1.96 5.60
N LEU A 686 25.62 2.16 6.62
CA LEU A 686 25.26 2.98 7.77
C LEU A 686 24.96 4.43 7.36
N HIS A 687 25.80 5.02 6.49
CA HIS A 687 25.55 6.33 5.91
C HIS A 687 24.23 6.38 5.15
N THR A 688 23.96 5.36 4.32
CA THR A 688 22.72 5.27 3.54
C THR A 688 21.50 5.18 4.46
N ALA A 689 21.55 4.34 5.50
CA ALA A 689 20.48 4.18 6.49
C ALA A 689 20.19 5.47 7.26
N LEU A 690 21.24 6.18 7.71
CA LEU A 690 21.11 7.48 8.39
C LEU A 690 20.59 8.60 7.49
N SER A 691 20.77 8.48 6.17
CA SER A 691 20.31 9.48 5.20
C SER A 691 18.84 9.28 4.79
N VAL A 692 18.18 8.20 5.23
CA VAL A 692 16.76 7.96 4.91
C VAL A 692 15.89 8.80 5.84
N ASP A 693 15.07 9.68 5.25
CA ASP A 693 14.08 10.47 5.97
C ASP A 693 12.92 9.56 6.42
N VAL A 694 13.03 9.04 7.64
CA VAL A 694 11.97 8.27 8.31
C VAL A 694 11.13 9.26 9.10
N GLN A 695 9.92 9.56 8.62
CA GLN A 695 8.93 10.30 9.39
C GLN A 695 8.41 9.41 10.52
N GLU A 696 9.09 9.47 11.66
CA GLU A 696 8.66 8.82 12.89
C GLU A 696 7.47 9.58 13.52
N PRO A 697 6.53 8.88 14.17
CA PRO A 697 5.40 9.52 14.85
C PRO A 697 5.89 10.51 15.92
N ASP A 698 5.24 11.67 16.03
CA ASP A 698 5.59 12.72 17.00
C ASP A 698 5.83 12.13 18.40
N GLY A 699 7.10 12.15 18.84
CA GLY A 699 7.52 11.74 20.18
C GLY A 699 8.09 10.33 20.35
N SER A 700 8.25 9.51 19.29
CA SER A 700 9.09 8.30 19.39
C SER A 700 10.58 8.64 19.30
N PRO A 701 11.45 7.95 20.05
CA PRO A 701 12.89 8.09 19.88
C PRO A 701 13.33 7.53 18.53
N HIS A 702 14.32 8.17 17.92
CA HIS A 702 14.88 7.72 16.65
C HIS A 702 15.35 6.25 16.71
N TRP A 703 15.04 5.45 15.67
CA TRP A 703 15.35 4.01 15.57
C TRP A 703 16.81 3.61 15.89
N VAL A 704 17.75 4.55 15.72
CA VAL A 704 19.17 4.39 16.05
C VAL A 704 19.40 4.02 17.51
N LEU A 705 18.52 4.44 18.42
CA LEU A 705 18.67 4.11 19.85
C LEU A 705 18.58 2.61 20.12
N ASP A 706 17.92 1.86 19.24
CA ASP A 706 17.84 0.40 19.33
C ASP A 706 19.06 -0.33 18.74
N CYS A 707 19.99 0.40 18.12
CA CYS A 707 21.22 -0.13 17.50
C CYS A 707 22.46 0.03 18.39
N SER A 708 22.30 0.17 19.71
CA SER A 708 23.41 0.41 20.65
C SER A 708 24.27 1.63 20.25
N PRO A 709 23.71 2.86 20.31
CA PRO A 709 24.32 4.06 19.72
C PRO A 709 25.68 4.44 20.32
N PHE A 710 25.86 4.36 21.65
CA PHE A 710 27.12 4.78 22.29
C PHE A 710 28.30 3.85 21.96
N PRO A 711 28.17 2.50 22.01
CA PRO A 711 29.19 1.60 21.48
C PRO A 711 29.51 1.85 20.00
N LEU A 712 28.50 2.09 19.16
CA LEU A 712 28.71 2.38 17.75
C LEU A 712 29.51 3.67 17.55
N LEU A 713 29.16 4.75 18.26
CA LEU A 713 29.91 6.01 18.26
C LEU A 713 31.37 5.81 18.68
N TYR A 714 31.61 5.00 19.72
CA TYR A 714 32.97 4.69 20.16
C TYR A 714 33.79 3.93 19.10
N VAL A 715 33.22 2.91 18.46
CA VAL A 715 33.91 2.13 17.42
C VAL A 715 34.26 3.01 16.22
N LEU A 716 33.32 3.86 15.77
CA LEU A 716 33.56 4.81 14.68
C LEU A 716 34.62 5.86 15.06
N ALA A 717 34.61 6.35 16.30
CA ALA A 717 35.62 7.25 16.84
C ALA A 717 37.02 6.58 16.89
N GLN A 718 37.08 5.30 17.26
CA GLN A 718 38.31 4.52 17.26
C GLN A 718 38.88 4.36 15.85
N PHE A 719 38.02 4.03 14.87
CA PHE A 719 38.43 4.00 13.46
C PHE A 719 38.93 5.36 12.99
N HIS A 720 38.27 6.46 13.37
CA HIS A 720 38.70 7.78 12.96
C HIS A 720 40.07 8.13 13.55
N SER A 721 40.32 7.80 14.82
CA SER A 721 41.64 7.97 15.46
C SER A 721 42.73 7.20 14.72
N GLN A 722 42.44 6.00 14.20
CA GLN A 722 43.39 5.20 13.41
C GLN A 722 43.69 5.82 12.04
N THR A 723 42.78 6.63 11.47
CA THR A 723 43.05 7.34 10.20
C THR A 723 44.06 8.48 10.34
N LEU A 724 44.37 8.92 11.57
CA LEU A 724 45.35 9.98 11.81
C LEU A 724 46.80 9.52 11.61
N SER A 725 47.04 8.21 11.59
CA SER A 725 48.34 7.57 11.31
C SER A 725 48.35 6.84 9.96
N CYS A 726 47.52 7.26 8.99
CA CYS A 726 47.30 6.54 7.73
C CYS A 726 48.55 6.31 6.84
N TRP A 727 49.61 7.11 7.03
CA TRP A 727 50.86 6.99 6.30
C TRP A 727 51.96 6.24 7.09
N GLU A 728 51.71 5.90 8.35
CA GLU A 728 52.63 5.11 9.16
C GLU A 728 52.57 3.63 8.74
N GLN A 729 53.72 2.97 8.68
CA GLN A 729 53.74 1.54 8.39
C GLN A 729 53.10 0.77 9.56
N PRO A 730 52.06 -0.06 9.32
CA PRO A 730 51.48 -0.84 10.39
C PRO A 730 52.53 -1.82 10.96
N PRO A 731 52.55 -2.06 12.28
CA PRO A 731 53.38 -3.11 12.84
C PRO A 731 52.98 -4.47 12.26
N ASP A 732 53.97 -5.32 11.99
CA ASP A 732 53.88 -6.60 11.26
C ASP A 732 52.54 -7.34 11.47
N GLY A 733 51.72 -7.40 10.41
CA GLY A 733 50.54 -8.27 10.32
C GLY A 733 49.17 -7.60 10.17
N ALA A 734 49.03 -6.28 10.36
CA ALA A 734 47.77 -5.57 10.13
C ALA A 734 47.66 -5.08 8.67
N VAL A 735 46.74 -5.66 7.90
CA VAL A 735 46.62 -5.51 6.43
C VAL A 735 45.75 -4.31 5.99
N TYR A 736 45.20 -3.51 6.93
CA TYR A 736 44.20 -2.51 6.57
C TYR A 736 44.80 -1.13 6.27
N HIS A 737 44.80 -0.74 4.99
CA HIS A 737 45.15 0.62 4.56
C HIS A 737 43.90 1.51 4.52
N TRP A 738 43.89 2.57 5.32
CA TRP A 738 42.82 3.59 5.29
C TRP A 738 42.99 4.50 4.08
N SER A 739 41.98 4.58 3.21
CA SER A 739 41.94 5.59 2.15
C SER A 739 41.42 6.93 2.68
N MET A 740 41.81 8.04 2.03
CA MET A 740 41.33 9.37 2.41
C MET A 740 39.83 9.55 2.14
N ASP A 741 39.29 8.87 1.13
CA ASP A 741 37.84 8.87 0.84
C ASP A 741 37.06 8.15 1.95
N LEU A 742 37.62 7.06 2.49
CA LEU A 742 37.04 6.35 3.63
C LEU A 742 37.08 7.21 4.90
N LYS A 743 38.15 8.00 5.10
CA LYS A 743 38.23 8.98 6.19
C LYS A 743 37.12 10.04 6.08
N GLU A 744 36.84 10.56 4.88
CA GLU A 744 35.74 11.52 4.68
C GLU A 744 34.37 10.90 4.94
N LEU A 745 34.14 9.69 4.43
CA LEU A 745 32.90 8.95 4.71
C LEU A 745 32.72 8.71 6.21
N LEU A 746 33.78 8.30 6.91
CA LEU A 746 33.74 8.04 8.34
C LEU A 746 33.43 9.29 9.15
N VAL A 747 34.05 10.44 8.80
CA VAL A 747 33.73 11.74 9.43
C VAL A 747 32.27 12.12 9.17
N SER A 748 31.75 11.90 7.96
CA SER A 748 30.34 12.15 7.63
C SER A 748 29.39 11.29 8.48
N VAL A 749 29.65 9.98 8.56
CA VAL A 749 28.86 9.03 9.35
C VAL A 749 28.92 9.36 10.84
N LEU A 750 30.11 9.59 11.39
CA LEU A 750 30.31 9.91 12.81
C LEU A 750 29.59 11.21 13.20
N THR A 751 29.67 12.24 12.36
CA THR A 751 29.00 13.53 12.58
C THR A 751 27.48 13.37 12.48
N THR A 752 26.98 12.66 11.48
CA THR A 752 25.54 12.44 11.28
C THR A 752 24.93 11.64 12.42
N LEU A 753 25.57 10.53 12.79
CA LEU A 753 25.16 9.71 13.94
C LEU A 753 25.24 10.50 15.25
N GLY A 754 26.31 11.28 15.44
CA GLY A 754 26.48 12.15 16.60
C GLY A 754 25.40 13.22 16.71
N ASN A 755 24.94 13.80 15.59
CA ASN A 755 23.85 14.77 15.58
C ASN A 755 22.50 14.13 15.97
N VAL A 756 22.20 12.94 15.42
CA VAL A 756 20.98 12.21 15.74
C VAL A 756 20.94 11.82 17.21
N VAL A 757 22.01 11.19 17.72
CA VAL A 757 22.10 10.81 19.14
C VAL A 757 22.15 12.04 20.04
N GLY A 758 22.81 13.12 19.62
CA GLY A 758 22.87 14.38 20.34
C GLY A 758 21.51 15.04 20.52
N ALA A 759 20.64 15.00 19.50
CA ALA A 759 19.28 15.50 19.61
C ALA A 759 18.45 14.73 20.65
N GLU A 760 18.55 13.39 20.66
CA GLU A 760 17.88 12.53 21.65
C GLU A 760 18.43 12.74 23.07
N VAL A 761 19.74 12.95 23.20
CA VAL A 761 20.38 13.27 24.48
C VAL A 761 19.91 14.62 25.00
N ALA A 762 19.82 15.64 24.13
CA ALA A 762 19.34 16.96 24.49
C ALA A 762 17.85 16.98 24.89
N ALA A 763 17.04 16.09 24.31
CA ALA A 763 15.63 15.95 24.67
C ALA A 763 15.44 15.43 26.11
N VAL A 764 16.31 14.51 26.58
CA VAL A 764 16.24 13.95 27.94
C VAL A 764 17.63 13.82 28.59
N PRO A 765 18.26 14.93 29.06
CA PRO A 765 19.66 14.90 29.51
C PRO A 765 19.93 13.99 30.72
N SER A 766 18.95 13.84 31.62
CA SER A 766 19.11 13.06 32.85
C SER A 766 19.20 11.55 32.61
N SER A 767 18.55 11.01 31.58
CA SER A 767 18.54 9.56 31.31
C SER A 767 19.88 9.05 30.78
N TRP A 768 20.65 9.90 30.10
CA TRP A 768 21.85 9.49 29.36
C TRP A 768 23.17 9.76 30.08
N SER A 769 23.14 10.43 31.25
CA SER A 769 24.34 10.84 32.01
C SER A 769 25.38 9.72 32.22
N ARG A 770 24.94 8.50 32.57
CA ARG A 770 25.83 7.35 32.75
C ARG A 770 26.44 6.86 31.43
N ALA A 771 25.67 6.85 30.35
CA ALA A 771 26.15 6.42 29.03
C ALA A 771 27.13 7.44 28.44
N LEU A 772 26.85 8.74 28.61
CA LEU A 772 27.73 9.83 28.25
C LEU A 772 29.06 9.76 29.00
N PHE A 773 29.02 9.55 30.32
CA PHE A 773 30.25 9.41 31.12
C PHE A 773 31.08 8.19 30.70
N TRP A 774 30.43 7.06 30.41
CA TRP A 774 31.12 5.87 29.90
C TRP A 774 31.80 6.15 28.56
N LEU A 775 31.10 6.79 27.61
CA LEU A 775 31.63 7.12 26.29
C LEU A 775 32.78 8.13 26.40
N TYR A 776 32.61 9.16 27.22
CA TYR A 776 33.62 10.20 27.44
C TYR A 776 34.92 9.60 28.01
N LYS A 777 34.81 8.75 29.04
CA LYS A 777 35.97 8.05 29.61
C LYS A 777 36.68 7.16 28.59
N LYS A 778 35.93 6.51 27.71
CA LYS A 778 36.50 5.69 26.63
C LYS A 778 37.26 6.51 25.58
N MET A 779 36.92 7.78 25.42
CA MET A 779 37.61 8.70 24.49
C MET A 779 38.85 9.38 25.08
N GLU A 780 39.21 9.11 26.32
CA GLU A 780 40.51 9.53 26.88
C GLU A 780 41.68 8.79 26.22
N ASP A 781 41.45 7.56 25.74
CA ASP A 781 42.47 6.74 25.08
C ASP A 781 42.65 7.08 23.58
N LEU A 782 41.83 7.98 23.02
CA LEU A 782 41.85 8.37 21.60
C LEU A 782 42.47 9.76 21.41
N ASP A 783 42.77 10.11 20.15
CA ASP A 783 43.24 11.46 19.83
C ASP A 783 42.22 12.54 20.24
N TRP A 784 42.72 13.66 20.75
CA TRP A 784 41.90 14.72 21.33
C TRP A 784 40.97 15.39 20.31
N THR A 785 41.33 15.41 19.02
CA THR A 785 40.52 16.03 17.95
C THR A 785 39.23 15.26 17.68
N VAL A 786 39.20 13.95 17.97
CA VAL A 786 38.04 13.07 17.76
C VAL A 786 36.83 13.54 18.56
N ARG A 787 37.07 14.10 19.75
CA ARG A 787 36.00 14.58 20.65
C ARG A 787 35.18 15.71 20.05
N PHE A 788 35.77 16.55 19.19
CA PHE A 788 35.05 17.64 18.53
C PHE A 788 34.00 17.15 17.52
N HIS A 789 34.21 15.97 16.93
CA HIS A 789 33.24 15.38 16.01
C HIS A 789 31.95 14.94 16.70
N LEU A 790 31.99 14.81 18.04
CA LEU A 790 30.87 14.43 18.89
C LEU A 790 30.37 15.55 19.77
N LYS A 791 30.70 16.81 19.43
CA LYS A 791 30.25 17.98 20.21
C LYS A 791 28.72 18.04 20.38
N ALA A 792 27.96 17.59 19.38
CA ALA A 792 26.51 17.50 19.46
C ALA A 792 26.02 16.51 20.55
N VAL A 793 26.77 15.44 20.80
CA VAL A 793 26.46 14.44 21.85
C VAL A 793 26.82 14.95 23.23
N TRP A 794 27.94 15.68 23.36
CA TRP A 794 28.37 16.24 24.64
C TRP A 794 27.48 17.40 25.11
N GLY A 795 27.01 18.23 24.18
CA GLY A 795 26.29 19.46 24.50
C GLY A 795 27.08 20.32 25.50
N GLU A 796 26.41 20.65 26.60
CA GLU A 796 26.97 21.42 27.73
C GLU A 796 27.49 20.54 28.89
N HIS A 797 27.43 19.20 28.76
CA HIS A 797 27.84 18.29 29.84
C HIS A 797 29.34 18.29 30.09
N PHE A 798 30.15 18.56 29.05
CA PHE A 798 31.61 18.58 29.12
C PHE A 798 32.17 19.84 28.44
N LYS A 799 33.25 20.37 29.00
CA LYS A 799 34.04 21.44 28.38
C LYS A 799 34.79 20.93 27.16
N ASN A 800 35.12 21.84 26.25
CA ASN A 800 35.96 21.55 25.11
C ASN A 800 37.41 21.46 25.57
N GLU A 801 37.92 20.24 25.65
CA GLU A 801 39.28 19.98 26.10
C GLU A 801 40.27 20.10 24.94
N VAL A 802 41.30 20.95 25.10
CA VAL A 802 42.29 21.26 24.06
C VAL A 802 43.71 21.21 24.62
N PRO A 803 44.75 20.98 23.80
CA PRO A 803 46.14 21.07 24.25
C PRO A 803 46.42 22.43 24.89
N SER A 804 47.14 22.44 26.03
CA SER A 804 47.48 23.68 26.75
C SER A 804 48.24 24.69 25.87
N SER A 805 48.99 24.22 24.87
CA SER A 805 49.67 25.08 23.89
C SER A 805 48.73 25.88 22.99
N LEU A 806 47.48 25.44 22.76
CA LEU A 806 46.48 26.20 21.98
C LEU A 806 46.06 27.49 22.71
N LEU A 807 45.90 27.42 24.03
CA LEU A 807 45.50 28.57 24.85
C LEU A 807 46.58 29.66 24.89
N ALA A 808 47.81 29.35 24.49
CA ALA A 808 48.87 30.35 24.33
C ALA A 808 48.75 31.18 23.04
N VAL A 809 47.96 30.73 22.05
CA VAL A 809 47.76 31.43 20.77
C VAL A 809 46.32 31.90 20.57
N CYS A 810 45.38 31.48 21.42
CA CYS A 810 43.97 31.86 21.33
C CYS A 810 43.35 32.23 22.68
N ASP A 811 42.64 33.36 22.71
CA ASP A 811 41.89 33.86 23.86
C ASP A 811 40.52 33.17 23.96
N LEU A 812 40.51 31.90 24.39
CA LEU A 812 39.30 31.07 24.56
C LEU A 812 38.71 31.23 25.98
N PRO A 813 37.37 31.29 26.13
CA PRO A 813 36.73 31.47 27.44
C PRO A 813 36.83 30.23 28.34
N GLU A 814 37.32 30.40 29.57
CA GLU A 814 37.48 29.31 30.55
C GLU A 814 36.16 28.61 30.93
N GLN A 815 35.00 29.25 30.70
CA GLN A 815 33.70 28.64 30.95
C GLN A 815 33.43 27.45 30.01
N GLU A 816 33.87 27.54 28.76
CA GLU A 816 33.59 26.54 27.71
C GLU A 816 34.78 25.64 27.40
N TRP A 817 36.01 26.10 27.68
CA TRP A 817 37.25 25.43 27.27
C TRP A 817 38.08 25.00 28.48
N SER A 818 38.78 23.87 28.37
CA SER A 818 39.72 23.36 29.38
C SER A 818 41.03 22.91 28.74
N SER A 819 42.12 23.00 29.50
CA SER A 819 43.46 22.60 29.06
C SER A 819 43.74 21.12 29.31
N LEU A 820 44.37 20.46 28.34
CA LEU A 820 44.94 19.11 28.45
C LEU A 820 46.46 19.16 28.34
N ASP A 821 47.11 18.43 29.23
CA ASP A 821 48.56 18.25 29.22
C ASP A 821 48.92 17.02 28.37
N LEU A 822 49.12 17.25 27.08
CA LEU A 822 49.49 16.22 26.12
C LEU A 822 50.99 16.25 25.81
N PRO A 823 51.75 15.16 26.02
CA PRO A 823 53.20 15.14 25.81
C PRO A 823 53.64 15.50 24.38
N GLN A 824 52.79 15.24 23.39
CA GLN A 824 53.03 15.52 21.98
C GLN A 824 52.93 17.03 21.66
N TYR A 825 52.24 17.81 22.52
CA TYR A 825 52.01 19.23 22.34
C TYR A 825 52.81 20.05 23.35
N GLY A 826 54.07 20.32 23.01
CA GLY A 826 54.97 21.15 23.81
C GLY A 826 54.86 22.66 23.55
N GLN A 827 55.79 23.42 24.12
CA GLN A 827 55.92 24.85 23.86
C GLN A 827 56.17 25.11 22.36
N GLY A 828 55.36 25.97 21.75
CA GLY A 828 55.48 26.32 20.33
C GLY A 828 54.57 25.53 19.37
N THR A 829 53.85 24.51 19.84
CA THR A 829 52.90 23.73 18.99
C THR A 829 51.50 24.32 18.94
N GLY A 830 51.25 25.49 19.56
CA GLY A 830 49.91 26.08 19.62
C GLY A 830 49.28 26.33 18.25
N LEU A 831 50.08 26.73 17.25
CA LEU A 831 49.58 26.95 15.88
C LEU A 831 49.23 25.64 15.15
N LEU A 832 49.84 24.51 15.53
CA LEU A 832 49.46 23.19 15.02
C LEU A 832 48.08 22.82 15.53
N ALA A 833 47.88 22.87 16.85
CA ALA A 833 46.59 22.62 17.49
C ALA A 833 45.49 23.56 16.95
N TRP A 834 45.87 24.82 16.64
CA TRP A 834 44.96 25.81 16.05
C TRP A 834 44.51 25.39 14.64
N MET A 835 45.42 24.90 13.80
CA MET A 835 45.05 24.43 12.46
C MET A 835 44.27 23.12 12.49
N GLU A 836 44.59 22.21 13.41
CA GLU A 836 43.81 21.00 13.61
C GLU A 836 42.36 21.36 13.95
N CYS A 837 42.13 22.32 14.86
CA CYS A 837 40.80 22.87 15.12
C CYS A 837 40.13 23.48 13.87
N CYS A 838 40.86 24.29 13.09
CA CYS A 838 40.35 24.90 11.86
C CYS A 838 39.98 23.91 10.76
N SER A 839 40.49 22.67 10.83
CA SER A 839 40.23 21.62 9.83
C SER A 839 38.95 20.82 10.10
N ILE A 840 38.48 20.78 11.36
CA ILE A 840 37.40 19.89 11.83
C ILE A 840 36.02 20.39 11.36
N SER A 841 35.65 21.64 11.66
CA SER A 841 34.34 22.19 11.32
C SER A 841 34.37 23.70 11.05
N ASP A 842 33.37 24.21 10.33
CA ASP A 842 33.26 25.65 10.02
C ASP A 842 32.98 26.51 11.27
N SER A 843 32.24 25.96 12.25
CA SER A 843 31.99 26.63 13.54
C SER A 843 33.27 26.74 14.38
N LEU A 844 34.08 25.69 14.39
CA LEU A 844 35.35 25.70 15.10
C LEU A 844 36.36 26.64 14.42
N GLN A 845 36.45 26.58 13.09
CA GLN A 845 37.28 27.50 12.30
C GLN A 845 36.96 28.98 12.57
N SER A 846 35.67 29.35 12.53
CA SER A 846 35.26 30.74 12.79
C SER A 846 35.58 31.18 14.22
N THR A 847 35.38 30.29 15.20
CA THR A 847 35.78 30.53 16.60
C THR A 847 37.28 30.78 16.69
N MET A 848 38.10 29.89 16.11
CA MET A 848 39.55 29.95 16.12
C MET A 848 40.10 31.20 15.42
N LEU A 849 39.50 31.64 14.31
CA LEU A 849 39.87 32.89 13.63
C LEU A 849 39.52 34.13 14.45
N SER A 850 38.36 34.13 15.12
CA SER A 850 37.91 35.28 15.92
C SER A 850 38.71 35.48 17.21
N ARG A 851 39.19 34.37 17.81
CA ARG A 851 39.89 34.34 19.10
C ARG A 851 41.42 34.27 18.96
N LEU A 852 41.96 34.33 17.76
CA LEU A 852 43.41 34.28 17.53
C LEU A 852 44.11 35.51 18.13
N SER A 853 45.01 35.27 19.08
CA SER A 853 45.72 36.30 19.85
C SER A 853 46.98 36.73 19.10
N LEU A 854 46.86 37.77 18.27
CA LEU A 854 47.98 38.34 17.52
C LEU A 854 47.98 39.87 17.58
N ASP A 855 49.03 40.46 18.14
CA ASP A 855 49.23 41.92 18.11
C ASP A 855 49.76 42.36 16.73
N GLN A 856 48.85 42.83 15.88
CA GLN A 856 49.16 43.33 14.55
C GLN A 856 50.05 44.59 14.55
N ARG A 857 50.19 45.28 15.68
CA ARG A 857 51.03 46.48 15.80
C ARG A 857 52.52 46.14 15.90
N GLN A 858 52.85 44.90 16.26
CA GLN A 858 54.23 44.44 16.38
C GLN A 858 54.61 43.57 15.18
N LEU A 859 55.46 44.12 14.30
CA LEU A 859 55.88 43.44 13.06
C LEU A 859 56.62 42.13 13.34
N ASP A 860 57.41 42.07 14.41
CA ASP A 860 58.15 40.86 14.80
C ASP A 860 57.21 39.71 15.19
N HIS A 861 56.09 40.01 15.86
CA HIS A 861 55.08 39.02 16.22
C HIS A 861 54.38 38.44 15.00
N VAL A 862 54.00 39.29 14.04
CA VAL A 862 53.40 38.85 12.78
C VAL A 862 54.39 38.01 11.96
N SER A 863 55.68 38.39 11.94
CA SER A 863 56.71 37.61 11.24
C SER A 863 56.93 36.22 11.87
N MET A 864 57.02 36.15 13.21
CA MET A 864 57.18 34.87 13.91
C MET A 864 55.94 33.99 13.77
N PHE A 865 54.74 34.59 13.81
CA PHE A 865 53.48 33.92 13.50
C PHE A 865 53.49 33.32 12.10
N SER A 866 53.87 34.09 11.06
CA SER A 866 53.95 33.59 9.68
C SER A 866 54.90 32.39 9.56
N LYS A 867 56.06 32.42 10.22
CA LYS A 867 57.04 31.31 10.21
C LYS A 867 56.50 30.08 10.95
N GLY A 868 55.89 30.27 12.12
CA GLY A 868 55.26 29.18 12.88
C GLY A 868 54.10 28.54 12.13
N LEU A 869 53.26 29.35 11.47
CA LEU A 869 52.15 28.87 10.65
C LEU A 869 52.65 28.03 9.46
N LEU A 870 53.74 28.43 8.81
CA LEU A 870 54.35 27.67 7.72
C LEU A 870 54.78 26.26 8.19
N VAL A 871 55.45 26.16 9.34
CA VAL A 871 55.88 24.87 9.90
C VAL A 871 54.68 23.99 10.24
N ALA A 872 53.68 24.56 10.90
CA ALA A 872 52.49 23.81 11.26
C ALA A 872 51.66 23.40 10.01
N LEU A 873 51.68 24.20 8.92
CA LEU A 873 51.04 23.84 7.65
C LEU A 873 51.72 22.64 6.99
N ALA A 874 53.07 22.59 7.04
CA ALA A 874 53.83 21.45 6.52
C ALA A 874 53.52 20.16 7.30
N GLN A 875 53.22 20.26 8.61
CA GLN A 875 52.86 19.13 9.45
C GLN A 875 51.44 18.62 9.19
N ILE A 876 50.46 19.52 9.01
CA ILE A 876 49.04 19.12 8.87
C ILE A 876 48.64 18.72 7.44
N LEU A 877 49.28 19.31 6.42
CA LEU A 877 48.92 19.13 5.01
C LEU A 877 48.81 17.65 4.60
N PRO A 878 49.77 16.76 4.91
CA PRO A 878 49.71 15.36 4.45
C PRO A 878 48.53 14.57 5.02
N TRP A 879 48.01 14.97 6.19
CA TRP A 879 46.96 14.26 6.92
C TRP A 879 45.56 14.76 6.61
N CYS A 880 45.45 15.85 5.85
CA CYS A 880 44.17 16.44 5.50
C CYS A 880 43.45 15.63 4.42
N SER A 881 42.15 15.42 4.61
CA SER A 881 41.25 15.12 3.49
C SER A 881 41.02 16.36 2.61
N ILE A 882 40.37 16.21 1.45
CA ILE A 882 40.08 17.35 0.55
C ILE A 882 39.18 18.37 1.26
N SER A 883 38.16 17.89 1.98
CA SER A 883 37.26 18.74 2.76
C SER A 883 37.97 19.50 3.90
N GLN A 884 38.83 18.82 4.66
CA GLN A 884 39.66 19.44 5.70
C GLN A 884 40.61 20.50 5.11
N TRP A 885 41.27 20.16 4.00
CA TRP A 885 42.16 21.06 3.30
C TRP A 885 41.44 22.30 2.74
N THR A 886 40.24 22.13 2.19
CA THR A 886 39.41 23.22 1.69
C THR A 886 39.04 24.21 2.81
N ARG A 887 38.71 23.71 4.01
CA ARG A 887 38.50 24.56 5.19
C ARG A 887 39.78 25.32 5.53
N LEU A 888 40.93 24.65 5.63
CA LEU A 888 42.20 25.31 5.93
C LEU A 888 42.56 26.40 4.91
N LEU A 889 42.39 26.14 3.60
CA LEU A 889 42.61 27.13 2.55
C LEU A 889 41.74 28.38 2.77
N ARG A 890 40.47 28.21 3.20
CA ARG A 890 39.60 29.33 3.55
C ARG A 890 40.15 30.15 4.72
N ALA A 891 40.59 29.48 5.79
CA ALA A 891 41.21 30.14 6.95
C ALA A 891 42.49 30.90 6.55
N LEU A 892 43.33 30.32 5.69
CA LEU A 892 44.53 30.99 5.18
C LEU A 892 44.20 32.23 4.35
N ARG A 893 43.19 32.16 3.48
CA ARG A 893 42.73 33.33 2.70
C ARG A 893 42.22 34.44 3.63
N GLU A 894 41.50 34.10 4.69
CA GLU A 894 41.04 35.07 5.69
C GLU A 894 42.22 35.73 6.42
N LEU A 895 43.24 34.96 6.81
CA LEU A 895 44.44 35.51 7.45
C LEU A 895 45.25 36.43 6.51
N ILE A 896 45.31 36.10 5.22
CA ILE A 896 46.00 36.92 4.21
C ILE A 896 45.25 38.23 3.96
N THR A 897 43.92 38.17 3.82
CA THR A 897 43.07 39.34 3.52
C THR A 897 42.94 40.27 4.73
N SER A 898 42.86 39.72 5.94
CA SER A 898 42.85 40.50 7.19
C SER A 898 44.22 41.06 7.60
N GLY A 899 45.29 40.75 6.86
CA GLY A 899 46.65 41.23 7.14
C GLY A 899 47.34 40.57 8.34
N ARG A 900 46.73 39.53 8.93
CA ARG A 900 47.29 38.76 10.05
C ARG A 900 48.39 37.78 9.62
N LEU A 901 48.40 37.39 8.36
CA LEU A 901 49.45 36.57 7.77
C LEU A 901 50.29 37.39 6.78
N HIS A 902 51.55 37.63 7.14
CA HIS A 902 52.50 38.26 6.24
C HIS A 902 53.15 37.22 5.34
N VAL A 903 52.89 37.31 4.03
CA VAL A 903 53.59 36.56 2.97
C VAL A 903 54.17 37.58 1.98
N PRO A 904 55.49 37.60 1.77
CA PRO A 904 56.10 38.51 0.82
C PRO A 904 55.73 38.12 -0.62
N PHE A 905 55.61 39.11 -1.50
CA PHE A 905 55.58 38.89 -2.95
C PHE A 905 56.99 38.52 -3.44
N SER A 906 57.50 37.38 -2.99
CA SER A 906 58.77 36.84 -3.48
C SER A 906 58.52 36.28 -4.87
N LEU A 907 58.94 37.00 -5.91
CA LEU A 907 58.99 36.47 -7.27
C LEU A 907 60.32 35.74 -7.43
N GLU A 908 60.35 34.42 -7.23
CA GLU A 908 61.59 33.63 -7.42
C GLU A 908 62.12 33.70 -8.87
N TYR A 909 61.26 34.10 -9.81
CA TYR A 909 61.52 34.03 -11.25
C TYR A 909 61.48 35.40 -11.96
N VAL A 910 61.28 36.49 -11.23
CA VAL A 910 61.24 37.85 -11.80
C VAL A 910 62.01 38.80 -10.89
N ASP A 911 63.07 39.42 -11.43
CA ASP A 911 63.99 40.26 -10.65
C ASP A 911 63.37 41.60 -10.16
N TYR A 912 62.27 42.03 -10.80
CA TYR A 912 61.54 43.27 -10.47
C TYR A 912 60.03 43.05 -10.53
N LEU A 913 59.28 43.69 -9.63
CA LEU A 913 57.82 43.64 -9.66
C LEU A 913 57.31 44.32 -10.95
N PRO A 914 56.39 43.72 -11.72
CA PRO A 914 55.87 44.36 -12.92
C PRO A 914 55.07 45.63 -12.57
N LEU A 915 54.97 46.58 -13.50
CA LEU A 915 54.18 47.82 -13.36
C LEU A 915 52.63 47.57 -13.37
N LEU A 916 52.20 46.34 -13.12
CA LEU A 916 50.80 45.88 -13.16
C LEU A 916 50.11 46.06 -11.80
N ASP A 917 48.78 46.29 -11.78
CA ASP A 917 48.03 46.40 -10.52
C ASP A 917 47.62 45.03 -9.97
N LEU A 918 48.55 44.37 -9.27
CA LEU A 918 48.33 43.05 -8.69
C LEU A 918 47.47 43.05 -7.42
N ARG A 919 46.94 44.19 -6.96
CA ARG A 919 46.15 44.27 -5.71
C ARG A 919 44.91 43.36 -5.76
N ARG A 920 44.27 43.25 -6.93
CA ARG A 920 43.08 42.37 -7.11
C ARG A 920 43.41 40.89 -6.96
N PHE A 921 44.67 40.48 -7.15
CA PHE A 921 45.13 39.09 -7.10
C PHE A 921 46.09 38.83 -5.94
N SER A 922 46.18 39.76 -4.97
CA SER A 922 47.14 39.69 -3.88
C SER A 922 46.96 38.44 -3.02
N CYS A 923 45.73 37.97 -2.85
CA CYS A 923 45.41 36.79 -2.06
C CYS A 923 45.93 35.52 -2.75
N GLU A 924 45.62 35.33 -4.04
CA GLU A 924 46.04 34.16 -4.82
C GLU A 924 47.56 34.09 -4.96
N LEU A 925 48.22 35.21 -5.25
CA LEU A 925 49.67 35.26 -5.36
C LEU A 925 50.36 34.92 -4.03
N ARG A 926 49.90 35.51 -2.92
CA ARG A 926 50.45 35.23 -1.58
C ARG A 926 50.18 33.80 -1.14
N LEU A 927 48.99 33.27 -1.41
CA LEU A 927 48.66 31.88 -1.12
C LEU A 927 49.55 30.93 -1.93
N SER A 928 49.77 31.22 -3.21
CA SER A 928 50.65 30.41 -4.06
C SER A 928 52.10 30.41 -3.56
N VAL A 929 52.63 31.57 -3.17
CA VAL A 929 53.97 31.67 -2.57
C VAL A 929 54.05 30.93 -1.23
N LEU A 930 53.04 31.06 -0.37
CA LEU A 930 52.98 30.33 0.90
C LEU A 930 53.05 28.82 0.67
N LEU A 931 52.22 28.29 -0.22
CA LEU A 931 52.19 26.86 -0.52
C LEU A 931 53.49 26.37 -1.16
N LEU A 932 54.11 27.19 -2.02
CA LEU A 932 55.46 26.89 -2.52
C LEU A 932 56.47 26.74 -1.38
N ARG A 933 56.49 27.68 -0.42
CA ARG A 933 57.41 27.60 0.73
C ARG A 933 57.13 26.40 1.64
N VAL A 934 55.85 26.06 1.84
CA VAL A 934 55.44 24.86 2.60
C VAL A 934 55.96 23.59 1.91
N LEU A 935 55.79 23.48 0.60
CA LEU A 935 56.24 22.32 -0.18
C LEU A 935 57.76 22.27 -0.32
N GLN A 936 58.45 23.42 -0.39
CA GLN A 936 59.91 23.47 -0.34
C GLN A 936 60.45 22.93 0.99
N LEU A 937 59.78 23.23 2.11
CA LEU A 937 60.14 22.69 3.42
C LEU A 937 59.87 21.17 3.48
N LEU A 938 58.67 20.76 3.04
CA LEU A 938 58.24 19.35 3.09
C LEU A 938 59.08 18.45 2.18
N CYS A 939 59.41 18.91 0.96
CA CYS A 939 60.28 18.19 0.03
C CYS A 939 61.78 18.36 0.37
N GLY A 940 62.12 19.14 1.40
CA GLY A 940 63.49 19.31 1.86
C GLY A 940 64.05 18.04 2.49
N SER A 941 65.38 17.97 2.61
CA SER A 941 66.08 16.78 3.16
C SER A 941 65.68 16.40 4.59
N SER A 942 65.06 17.32 5.35
CA SER A 942 64.60 17.06 6.71
C SER A 942 63.26 16.32 6.77
N CYS A 943 62.47 16.35 5.69
CA CYS A 943 61.08 15.88 5.66
C CYS A 943 60.80 14.90 4.49
N SER A 944 61.76 14.66 3.60
CA SER A 944 61.60 13.78 2.42
C SER A 944 61.14 12.37 2.77
N ASP A 945 61.50 11.88 3.96
CA ASP A 945 61.25 10.51 4.41
C ASP A 945 59.99 10.41 5.31
N TRP A 946 59.24 11.51 5.50
CA TRP A 946 58.03 11.52 6.34
C TRP A 946 56.84 10.77 5.74
N LEU A 947 56.79 10.62 4.41
CA LEU A 947 55.63 10.08 3.72
C LEU A 947 56.01 8.91 2.81
N SER A 948 55.11 7.94 2.70
CA SER A 948 55.16 6.90 1.67
C SER A 948 54.90 7.47 0.28
N ALA A 949 55.10 6.66 -0.77
CA ALA A 949 54.78 7.06 -2.15
C ALA A 949 53.31 7.49 -2.31
N ASP A 950 52.38 6.79 -1.66
CA ASP A 950 50.95 7.13 -1.67
C ASP A 950 50.65 8.44 -0.93
N GLY A 951 51.38 8.72 0.16
CA GLY A 951 51.30 9.98 0.88
C GLY A 951 51.78 11.16 0.03
N TRP A 952 52.87 11.00 -0.72
CA TRP A 952 53.35 12.01 -1.68
C TRP A 952 52.36 12.25 -2.83
N ALA A 953 51.78 11.18 -3.38
CA ALA A 953 50.72 11.30 -4.38
C ALA A 953 49.51 12.07 -3.83
N HIS A 954 49.15 11.86 -2.56
CA HIS A 954 48.09 12.60 -1.88
C HIS A 954 48.40 14.09 -1.70
N VAL A 955 49.61 14.43 -1.23
CA VAL A 955 50.08 15.83 -1.12
C VAL A 955 50.02 16.52 -2.50
N GLY A 956 50.42 15.84 -3.56
CA GLY A 956 50.28 16.33 -4.93
C GLY A 956 48.83 16.61 -5.34
N ARG A 957 47.88 15.74 -4.96
CA ARG A 957 46.43 15.97 -5.16
C ARG A 957 45.94 17.20 -4.39
N LEU A 958 46.34 17.38 -3.12
CA LEU A 958 45.93 18.53 -2.31
C LEU A 958 46.46 19.86 -2.85
N TYR A 959 47.72 19.87 -3.31
CA TYR A 959 48.29 21.07 -3.95
C TYR A 959 47.62 21.37 -5.29
N SER A 960 47.40 20.35 -6.13
CA SER A 960 46.65 20.47 -7.39
C SER A 960 45.25 21.04 -7.16
N HIS A 961 44.55 20.58 -6.11
CA HIS A 961 43.26 21.12 -5.69
C HIS A 961 43.35 22.61 -5.31
N ALA A 962 44.34 23.00 -4.49
CA ALA A 962 44.55 24.40 -4.11
C ALA A 962 44.83 25.30 -5.33
N VAL A 963 45.61 24.82 -6.29
CA VAL A 963 45.89 25.52 -7.54
C VAL A 963 44.62 25.69 -8.37
N ARG A 964 43.79 24.66 -8.50
CA ARG A 964 42.50 24.76 -9.21
C ARG A 964 41.58 25.80 -8.57
N GLU A 965 41.49 25.83 -7.24
CA GLU A 965 40.73 26.85 -6.50
C GLU A 965 41.28 28.28 -6.72
N MET A 966 42.59 28.43 -6.91
CA MET A 966 43.18 29.72 -7.28
C MET A 966 42.85 30.09 -8.74
N ILE A 967 42.92 29.15 -9.69
CA ILE A 967 42.57 29.37 -11.10
C ILE A 967 41.09 29.79 -11.21
N ASN A 968 40.19 29.09 -10.52
CA ASN A 968 38.77 29.45 -10.48
C ASN A 968 38.57 30.87 -9.94
N SER A 969 39.23 31.22 -8.84
CA SER A 969 39.19 32.58 -8.26
C SER A 969 39.73 33.65 -9.22
N VAL A 970 40.79 33.35 -9.97
CA VAL A 970 41.35 34.24 -11.00
C VAL A 970 40.36 34.40 -12.17
N ARG A 971 39.72 33.31 -12.60
CA ARG A 971 38.71 33.31 -13.67
C ARG A 971 37.49 34.15 -13.29
N ASP A 972 37.03 34.05 -12.05
CA ASP A 972 35.87 34.83 -11.57
C ASP A 972 36.16 36.35 -11.56
N LYS A 973 37.44 36.73 -11.38
CA LYS A 973 37.91 38.12 -11.44
C LYS A 973 38.09 38.65 -12.87
N LEU A 974 38.10 37.78 -13.88
CA LEU A 974 38.11 38.13 -15.31
C LEU A 974 37.24 37.13 -16.11
N PRO A 975 35.91 37.34 -16.14
CA PRO A 975 35.03 36.49 -16.92
C PRO A 975 35.27 36.68 -18.42
N LEU A 976 35.40 35.57 -19.15
CA LEU A 976 35.56 35.57 -20.60
C LEU A 976 34.30 36.16 -21.28
N PRO A 977 34.44 36.99 -22.34
CA PRO A 977 33.30 37.49 -23.08
C PRO A 977 32.54 36.31 -23.72
N SER A 978 31.25 36.18 -23.41
CA SER A 978 30.38 35.12 -23.94
C SER A 978 30.27 35.22 -25.46
N SER A 979 30.76 34.22 -26.18
CA SER A 979 30.53 34.07 -27.61
C SER A 979 29.05 33.76 -27.86
N GLY A 980 28.28 34.74 -28.35
CA GLY A 980 26.91 34.52 -28.85
C GLY A 980 25.85 35.58 -28.50
N ALA A 981 26.03 36.83 -28.94
CA ALA A 981 24.89 37.74 -29.16
C ALA A 981 24.49 37.73 -30.64
N LEU A 982 23.86 36.63 -31.07
CA LEU A 982 23.12 36.55 -32.32
C LEU A 982 21.69 36.10 -32.00
N THR A 983 20.81 37.10 -31.98
CA THR A 983 19.37 37.01 -32.26
C THR A 983 18.58 35.88 -31.57
N SER A 984 17.93 36.20 -30.44
CA SER A 984 16.66 35.56 -30.09
C SER A 984 15.52 36.19 -30.90
N PRO A 985 14.54 35.40 -31.40
CA PRO A 985 13.52 35.89 -32.32
C PRO A 985 12.46 36.71 -31.58
N LYS A 986 12.08 37.84 -32.19
CA LYS A 986 10.85 38.56 -31.87
C LYS A 986 9.64 37.65 -32.13
N THR A 987 8.74 37.54 -31.17
CA THR A 987 7.34 37.15 -31.39
C THR A 987 6.46 38.12 -30.59
N PRO A 988 5.28 38.50 -31.10
CA PRO A 988 4.78 39.86 -31.03
C PRO A 988 3.97 40.19 -29.78
N ALA A 989 3.84 41.49 -29.54
CA ALA A 989 3.01 42.09 -28.51
C ALA A 989 1.53 41.65 -28.61
N SER A 990 0.96 41.25 -27.47
CA SER A 990 -0.47 41.39 -27.19
C SER A 990 -0.67 42.61 -26.30
N LYS A 991 -1.63 43.45 -26.68
CA LYS A 991 -2.06 44.66 -25.98
C LYS A 991 -3.18 44.34 -24.99
N ASP A 992 -3.13 45.11 -23.90
CA ASP A 992 -4.21 45.62 -23.05
C ASP A 992 -5.07 44.62 -22.26
N SER A 993 -4.90 44.69 -20.93
CA SER A 993 -5.99 44.71 -19.92
C SER A 993 -5.40 45.04 -18.53
N ASP A 994 -5.47 46.32 -18.13
CA ASP A 994 -5.50 46.75 -16.71
C ASP A 994 -6.85 46.35 -16.06
N PRO A 995 -7.10 46.46 -14.73
CA PRO A 995 -6.29 47.05 -13.64
C PRO A 995 -6.23 46.21 -12.33
N SER A 996 -5.34 46.54 -11.39
CA SER A 996 -5.71 46.85 -9.98
C SER A 996 -4.53 47.04 -9.02
N CYS A 997 -4.69 48.11 -8.22
CA CYS A 997 -4.21 48.29 -6.83
C CYS A 997 -2.73 48.55 -6.51
N THR A 998 -2.43 49.85 -6.43
CA THR A 998 -1.93 50.58 -5.25
C THR A 998 -0.72 50.07 -4.47
N SER A 999 0.30 50.92 -4.53
CA SER A 999 1.53 51.03 -3.75
C SER A 999 1.34 51.19 -2.23
N ILE A 1000 2.20 50.47 -1.49
CA ILE A 1000 3.17 50.96 -0.48
C ILE A 1000 2.72 52.07 0.47
N THR A 1001 2.74 51.74 1.78
CA THR A 1001 2.98 52.70 2.87
C THR A 1001 3.81 52.08 3.99
N SER A 1002 4.98 52.66 4.26
CA SER A 1002 5.56 52.95 5.60
C SER A 1002 6.92 53.68 5.41
N PRO A 1003 7.36 54.55 6.33
CA PRO A 1003 7.31 56.00 6.06
C PRO A 1003 8.65 56.76 6.13
N LYS A 1004 8.64 57.94 5.47
CA LYS A 1004 9.15 59.29 5.84
C LYS A 1004 9.76 59.44 7.26
N MET A 1005 10.70 60.33 7.58
CA MET A 1005 11.30 61.54 6.98
C MET A 1005 12.41 62.03 7.95
N SER A 1006 13.47 62.68 7.45
CA SER A 1006 13.75 64.11 7.76
C SER A 1006 15.03 64.59 7.08
N LYS A 1007 14.89 65.72 6.36
CA LYS A 1007 15.93 66.60 5.82
C LYS A 1007 16.25 67.69 6.86
N ASP A 1008 17.46 68.26 6.86
CA ASP A 1008 17.77 69.56 6.22
C ASP A 1008 19.03 70.26 6.79
N SER A 1009 19.59 71.14 5.94
CA SER A 1009 20.57 72.23 6.19
C SER A 1009 22.05 71.86 5.97
N GLN A 1010 22.92 72.57 5.25
CA GLN A 1010 22.97 73.92 4.64
C GLN A 1010 24.26 73.92 3.75
N LYS A 1011 24.21 74.15 2.43
CA LYS A 1011 24.42 75.40 1.65
C LYS A 1011 25.84 76.04 1.63
N ASP A 1012 26.27 76.28 0.39
CA ASP A 1012 27.22 77.27 -0.19
C ASP A 1012 28.73 77.02 0.03
N LEU A 1013 29.62 76.98 -0.98
CA LEU A 1013 29.87 77.99 -2.03
C LEU A 1013 30.52 77.41 -3.32
N ASN A 1014 30.30 78.15 -4.40
CA ASN A 1014 30.66 77.94 -5.80
C ASN A 1014 32.13 78.20 -6.19
N GLN A 1015 32.51 77.54 -7.29
CA GLN A 1015 33.35 77.99 -8.42
C GLN A 1015 34.87 78.21 -8.23
N ALA A 1016 35.66 77.37 -8.92
CA ALA A 1016 36.41 77.82 -10.10
C ALA A 1016 36.76 76.63 -11.01
N ASP A 1017 36.52 76.86 -12.29
CA ASP A 1017 36.69 75.99 -13.44
C ASP A 1017 38.17 75.83 -13.83
N GLY A 1018 38.57 74.67 -14.38
CA GLY A 1018 39.89 74.51 -14.98
C GLY A 1018 40.47 73.10 -15.01
N SER A 1019 40.40 72.48 -16.19
CA SER A 1019 41.24 71.37 -16.72
C SER A 1019 40.99 69.92 -16.27
N GLN A 1020 40.38 69.17 -17.21
CA GLN A 1020 40.69 67.79 -17.60
C GLN A 1020 40.88 66.75 -16.48
N VAL A 1021 39.83 65.96 -16.23
CA VAL A 1021 39.97 64.59 -15.74
C VAL A 1021 39.40 63.68 -16.82
N GLU A 1022 40.30 62.99 -17.51
CA GLU A 1022 39.97 61.86 -18.37
C GLU A 1022 39.19 60.83 -17.55
N GLU A 1023 38.07 60.36 -18.09
CA GLU A 1023 37.42 59.14 -17.62
C GLU A 1023 38.43 58.00 -17.67
N GLU A 1024 38.89 57.52 -16.50
CA GLU A 1024 39.56 56.22 -16.38
C GLU A 1024 38.57 55.13 -16.82
N VAL A 1025 38.62 54.81 -18.11
CA VAL A 1025 38.10 53.57 -18.67
C VAL A 1025 38.80 52.43 -17.93
N GLY A 1026 38.10 51.77 -17.01
CA GLY A 1026 38.63 50.65 -16.23
C GLY A 1026 39.19 49.58 -17.16
N THR A 1027 40.51 49.50 -17.24
CA THR A 1027 41.23 48.56 -18.11
C THR A 1027 40.90 47.13 -17.65
N VAL A 1028 40.57 46.27 -18.60
CA VAL A 1028 40.35 44.84 -18.33
C VAL A 1028 41.67 44.26 -17.81
N PRO A 1029 41.70 43.57 -16.65
CA PRO A 1029 42.95 43.14 -16.00
C PRO A 1029 43.56 41.89 -16.65
N SER A 1030 43.57 41.81 -17.98
CA SER A 1030 44.01 40.63 -18.73
C SER A 1030 45.52 40.42 -18.61
N GLN A 1031 46.31 41.49 -18.57
CA GLN A 1031 47.77 41.42 -18.33
C GLN A 1031 48.10 40.90 -16.92
N GLU A 1032 47.38 41.37 -15.90
CA GLU A 1032 47.49 40.88 -14.52
C GLU A 1032 47.16 39.40 -14.43
N VAL A 1033 46.11 38.95 -15.11
CA VAL A 1033 45.71 37.53 -15.13
C VAL A 1033 46.77 36.66 -15.79
N LEU A 1034 47.30 37.08 -16.95
CA LEU A 1034 48.39 36.35 -17.62
C LEU A 1034 49.62 36.25 -16.72
N PHE A 1035 49.97 37.32 -16.01
CA PHE A 1035 51.07 37.31 -15.03
C PHE A 1035 50.82 36.31 -13.89
N VAL A 1036 49.62 36.32 -13.29
CA VAL A 1036 49.26 35.38 -12.22
C VAL A 1036 49.32 33.94 -12.70
N LEU A 1037 48.77 33.63 -13.89
CA LEU A 1037 48.83 32.30 -14.47
C LEU A 1037 50.27 31.85 -14.74
N SER A 1038 51.14 32.75 -15.21
CA SER A 1038 52.57 32.48 -15.36
C SER A 1038 53.23 32.12 -14.03
N GLN A 1039 52.93 32.85 -12.95
CA GLN A 1039 53.46 32.53 -11.60
C GLN A 1039 52.96 31.16 -11.10
N LEU A 1040 51.66 30.88 -11.24
CA LEU A 1040 51.09 29.58 -10.87
C LEU A 1040 51.76 28.43 -11.64
N PHE A 1041 51.98 28.60 -12.95
CA PHE A 1041 52.68 27.61 -13.78
C PHE A 1041 54.10 27.35 -13.24
N CYS A 1042 54.86 28.42 -12.95
CA CYS A 1042 56.21 28.29 -12.41
C CYS A 1042 56.23 27.52 -11.08
N HIS A 1043 55.33 27.86 -10.15
CA HIS A 1043 55.28 27.20 -8.84
C HIS A 1043 54.88 25.72 -8.94
N VAL A 1044 53.91 25.38 -9.80
CA VAL A 1044 53.53 23.98 -10.05
C VAL A 1044 54.71 23.19 -10.63
N GLN A 1045 55.42 23.74 -11.61
CA GLN A 1045 56.58 23.09 -12.22
C GLN A 1045 57.74 22.92 -11.22
N HIS A 1046 58.01 23.93 -10.37
CA HIS A 1046 59.02 23.83 -9.32
C HIS A 1046 58.71 22.67 -8.37
N ILE A 1047 57.47 22.59 -7.88
CA ILE A 1047 57.06 21.53 -6.96
C ILE A 1047 57.11 20.16 -7.64
N GLN A 1048 56.70 20.06 -8.92
CA GLN A 1048 56.81 18.83 -9.70
C GLN A 1048 58.25 18.30 -9.76
N VAL A 1049 59.23 19.19 -9.89
CA VAL A 1049 60.66 18.82 -9.92
C VAL A 1049 61.18 18.42 -8.53
N MET A 1050 60.70 19.06 -7.47
CA MET A 1050 61.12 18.78 -6.09
C MET A 1050 60.48 17.53 -5.48
N MET A 1051 59.30 17.13 -5.95
CA MET A 1051 58.55 16.02 -5.36
C MET A 1051 59.31 14.69 -5.53
N PRO A 1052 59.44 13.86 -4.48
CA PRO A 1052 60.10 12.56 -4.58
C PRO A 1052 59.49 11.69 -5.69
N GLY A 1053 60.34 11.13 -6.56
CA GLY A 1053 59.92 10.37 -7.74
C GLY A 1053 59.66 11.20 -9.01
N GLY A 1054 59.60 12.54 -8.92
CA GLY A 1054 59.60 13.46 -10.07
C GLY A 1054 58.44 13.35 -11.05
N GLN A 1055 57.40 12.58 -10.72
CA GLN A 1055 56.25 12.29 -11.57
C GLN A 1055 54.94 12.31 -10.75
N CYS A 1056 54.30 13.48 -10.68
CA CYS A 1056 52.96 13.62 -10.10
C CYS A 1056 51.94 13.98 -11.20
N GLU A 1057 51.02 13.06 -11.49
CA GLU A 1057 49.98 13.25 -12.50
C GLU A 1057 49.03 14.44 -12.20
N PRO A 1058 48.50 14.62 -10.97
CA PRO A 1058 47.67 15.79 -10.62
C PRO A 1058 48.33 17.14 -10.93
N LEU A 1059 49.63 17.29 -10.63
CA LEU A 1059 50.38 18.52 -10.89
C LEU A 1059 50.63 18.75 -12.39
N PHE A 1060 50.86 17.67 -13.14
CA PHE A 1060 50.94 17.72 -14.60
C PHE A 1060 49.61 18.18 -15.22
N LEU A 1061 48.48 17.64 -14.76
CA LEU A 1061 47.15 18.07 -15.19
C LEU A 1061 46.87 19.54 -14.83
N SER A 1062 47.25 19.98 -13.62
CA SER A 1062 47.16 21.40 -13.23
C SER A 1062 47.99 22.30 -14.16
N SER A 1063 49.18 21.85 -14.58
CA SER A 1063 50.02 22.61 -15.52
C SER A 1063 49.34 22.78 -16.88
N LEU A 1064 48.72 21.72 -17.41
CA LEU A 1064 47.94 21.78 -18.65
C LEU A 1064 46.69 22.67 -18.51
N GLU A 1065 46.01 22.60 -17.36
CA GLU A 1065 44.86 23.43 -17.04
C GLU A 1065 45.25 24.91 -17.03
N ILE A 1066 46.37 25.28 -16.41
CA ILE A 1066 46.90 26.65 -16.40
C ILE A 1066 47.23 27.13 -17.81
N LEU A 1067 47.95 26.33 -18.61
CA LEU A 1067 48.30 26.69 -19.99
C LEU A 1067 47.06 26.86 -20.88
N SER A 1068 46.03 26.02 -20.68
CA SER A 1068 44.77 26.14 -21.42
C SER A 1068 44.00 27.40 -21.05
N HIS A 1069 43.99 27.78 -19.77
CA HIS A 1069 43.41 29.06 -19.33
C HIS A 1069 44.23 30.25 -19.87
N TYR A 1070 45.56 30.15 -19.88
CA TYR A 1070 46.44 31.17 -20.45
C TYR A 1070 46.14 31.40 -21.95
N GLU A 1071 46.02 30.31 -22.72
CA GLU A 1071 45.63 30.34 -24.13
C GLU A 1071 44.24 30.99 -24.33
N ALA A 1072 43.26 30.64 -23.49
CA ALA A 1072 41.92 31.21 -23.57
C ALA A 1072 41.89 32.73 -23.31
N ILE A 1073 42.68 33.22 -22.36
CA ILE A 1073 42.81 34.66 -22.08
C ILE A 1073 43.49 35.38 -23.25
N MET A 1074 44.58 34.82 -23.79
CA MET A 1074 45.26 35.36 -24.97
C MET A 1074 44.33 35.42 -26.19
N ALA A 1075 43.46 34.43 -26.38
CA ALA A 1075 42.49 34.41 -27.48
C ALA A 1075 41.35 35.42 -27.29
N ALA A 1076 40.86 35.59 -26.06
CA ALA A 1076 39.78 36.52 -25.75
C ALA A 1076 40.23 37.98 -25.70
N PHE A 1077 41.50 38.22 -25.36
CA PHE A 1077 42.09 39.56 -25.23
C PHE A 1077 43.44 39.64 -25.96
N PRO A 1078 43.46 39.69 -27.30
CA PRO A 1078 44.69 39.64 -28.11
C PRO A 1078 45.66 40.80 -27.83
N ASP A 1079 45.15 41.96 -27.43
CA ASP A 1079 45.95 43.16 -27.13
C ASP A 1079 46.67 43.09 -25.77
N SER A 1080 46.47 42.01 -25.00
CA SER A 1080 47.05 41.86 -23.66
C SER A 1080 48.55 41.56 -23.67
N SER A 1081 49.11 41.08 -24.78
CA SER A 1081 50.55 40.79 -24.88
C SER A 1081 51.04 41.02 -26.30
N SER A 1082 52.18 41.69 -26.44
CA SER A 1082 52.84 41.85 -27.73
C SER A 1082 53.41 40.51 -28.25
N PRO A 1083 53.61 40.35 -29.57
CA PRO A 1083 54.22 39.13 -30.12
C PRO A 1083 55.57 38.78 -29.48
N LEU A 1084 56.38 39.80 -29.16
CA LEU A 1084 57.68 39.62 -28.51
C LEU A 1084 57.54 39.12 -27.07
N GLU A 1085 56.61 39.68 -26.29
CA GLU A 1085 56.34 39.21 -24.91
C GLU A 1085 55.78 37.80 -24.90
N SER A 1086 54.95 37.45 -25.88
CA SER A 1086 54.40 36.11 -26.01
C SER A 1086 55.45 35.07 -26.40
N ASP A 1087 56.39 35.42 -27.29
CA ASP A 1087 57.52 34.55 -27.64
C ASP A 1087 58.51 34.39 -26.48
N ASN A 1088 58.78 35.48 -25.73
CA ASN A 1088 59.58 35.44 -24.50
C ASN A 1088 58.94 34.54 -23.44
N THR A 1089 57.61 34.63 -23.27
CA THR A 1089 56.87 33.79 -22.32
C THR A 1089 56.90 32.32 -22.74
N ARG A 1090 56.77 32.03 -24.05
CA ARG A 1090 56.90 30.65 -24.58
C ARG A 1090 58.29 30.07 -24.32
N HIS A 1091 59.34 30.86 -24.57
CA HIS A 1091 60.71 30.46 -24.30
C HIS A 1091 60.90 30.17 -22.81
N PHE A 1092 60.44 31.08 -21.96
CA PHE A 1092 60.50 30.95 -20.50
C PHE A 1092 59.77 29.70 -19.98
N PHE A 1093 58.52 29.46 -20.40
CA PHE A 1093 57.78 28.25 -20.01
C PHE A 1093 58.47 26.98 -20.50
N SER A 1094 59.03 26.98 -21.71
CA SER A 1094 59.81 25.86 -22.25
C SER A 1094 61.03 25.58 -21.39
N THR A 1095 61.79 26.61 -21.01
CA THR A 1095 62.98 26.49 -20.15
C THR A 1095 62.66 25.96 -18.76
N ILE A 1096 61.53 26.35 -18.15
CA ILE A 1096 61.10 25.81 -16.86
C ILE A 1096 60.73 24.33 -17.00
N THR A 1097 59.93 24.01 -18.03
CA THR A 1097 59.48 22.64 -18.33
C THR A 1097 60.65 21.70 -18.63
N ASP A 1098 61.79 22.23 -19.12
CA ASP A 1098 62.98 21.43 -19.42
C ASP A 1098 63.56 20.72 -18.20
N ASN A 1099 63.29 21.20 -16.99
CA ASN A 1099 63.75 20.63 -15.73
C ASN A 1099 62.95 19.40 -15.26
N LEU A 1100 61.84 19.07 -15.92
CA LEU A 1100 61.05 17.88 -15.59
C LEU A 1100 61.81 16.59 -15.89
N GLN A 1101 61.69 15.61 -14.98
CA GLN A 1101 62.34 14.30 -15.12
C GLN A 1101 61.60 13.38 -16.11
N SER A 1102 60.27 13.48 -16.23
CA SER A 1102 59.48 12.66 -17.16
C SER A 1102 59.51 13.23 -18.59
N GLN A 1103 60.10 12.46 -19.50
CA GLN A 1103 60.19 12.83 -20.91
C GLN A 1103 58.81 12.93 -21.59
N GLU A 1104 57.86 12.08 -21.18
CA GLU A 1104 56.48 12.09 -21.70
C GLU A 1104 55.76 13.38 -21.30
N MET A 1105 55.69 13.69 -20.00
CA MET A 1105 55.06 14.91 -19.49
C MET A 1105 55.72 16.17 -20.08
N LYS A 1106 57.05 16.18 -20.18
CA LYS A 1106 57.83 17.25 -20.79
C LYS A 1106 57.42 17.49 -22.25
N SER A 1107 57.35 16.44 -23.06
CA SER A 1107 56.98 16.55 -24.48
C SER A 1107 55.54 17.07 -24.68
N VAL A 1108 54.59 16.62 -23.87
CA VAL A 1108 53.18 17.07 -23.94
C VAL A 1108 53.06 18.54 -23.53
N LEU A 1109 53.74 18.96 -22.45
CA LEU A 1109 53.74 20.36 -22.03
C LEU A 1109 54.42 21.26 -23.06
N GLN A 1110 55.55 20.85 -23.63
CA GLN A 1110 56.23 21.59 -24.71
C GLN A 1110 55.33 21.74 -25.95
N GLN A 1111 54.60 20.69 -26.32
CA GLN A 1111 53.61 20.77 -27.40
C GLN A 1111 52.50 21.78 -27.07
N LYS A 1112 51.97 21.77 -25.85
CA LYS A 1112 50.93 22.72 -25.41
C LYS A 1112 51.46 24.17 -25.36
N ILE A 1113 52.69 24.37 -24.89
CA ILE A 1113 53.37 25.68 -24.85
C ILE A 1113 53.57 26.24 -26.27
N ALA A 1114 53.94 25.39 -27.23
CA ALA A 1114 54.08 25.79 -28.64
C ALA A 1114 52.75 26.28 -29.26
N GLN A 1115 51.61 25.78 -28.76
CA GLN A 1115 50.27 26.13 -29.27
C GLN A 1115 49.73 27.47 -28.76
N LEU A 1116 50.33 28.08 -27.72
CA LEU A 1116 49.79 29.29 -27.04
C LEU A 1116 49.57 30.52 -27.96
N VAL A 1117 50.07 30.52 -29.20
CA VAL A 1117 49.93 31.64 -30.16
C VAL A 1117 49.60 31.17 -31.58
N SER A 1118 49.40 29.87 -31.83
CA SER A 1118 49.34 29.35 -33.21
C SER A 1118 47.99 29.54 -33.94
N LYS A 1119 47.10 30.42 -33.45
CA LYS A 1119 45.81 30.74 -34.12
C LYS A 1119 45.60 32.24 -34.37
N ALA A 1120 46.65 32.93 -34.79
CA ALA A 1120 46.51 34.09 -35.65
C ALA A 1120 46.79 33.64 -37.11
N ALA A 1121 45.76 33.06 -37.73
CA ALA A 1121 45.63 32.93 -39.19
C ALA A 1121 44.15 33.05 -39.55
#